data_AF-A0A0A1U4H2-F1
#
_entry.id   AF-A0A0A1U4H2-F1
#
_cell.length_a   1.000
_cell.length_b   1.000
_cell.length_c   1.000
_cell.angle_alpha   90.00
_cell.angle_beta   90.00
_cell.angle_gamma   90.00
#
_symmetry.space_group_name_H-M   'P 1'
#
loop_
_entity.id
_entity.type
_entity.pdbx_description
1 polymer ?
#
loop_
_entity_poly.entity_id
_entity_poly.type
_entity_poly.pdbx_seq_one_letter_code
_entity_poly.pdbx_strand_id
1 'polypeptide(L)'
;MSRKRNESIDDALNQYEKAREGKLDMMELESAKVQADGYADVDDEDIADIKKRKKTTKEIDEEEGDQRVQTKLVIEEVLKPQASTTLVKEEAVEHKVEKIVKLVDPKSGKEVKPKVIVGTKVNKVNKEFYYFDIMPVPESVGSLFLVGKVLEGSVYKSACLIIKGIPKILFFEPKPDNKAEDVVGEINDIITKQKKMRNAKMKIETKEMIINPEDNGEDKEKMMKKIIRGVSVEFVNRNESVAERGKTYKAIHQKTLTSEEILLSLYSIKGPSWISIKNAEEVGNELLKKSWACKEYILNLEDKTCELKTLEQKAFDPPMNVCSLSAVSVLATSAKQPQMVSIDIIKNVNITQPMKTWKEEIQTFYISQKNAKCAGKFFLTSEEVVKQIGDIFQIYDIDIVISHDFITHVLPFFDVINRSSKIVEFSTLGRLKRTKTGVNFSKKDLKEKNFSGRNFMSGRLLVDTYVLSKEYLRGEKVNDLDVLVSNYLKKERKETVDLTLSSAELFDFMNTPEGLEHMRKYQEENVKFQMELANKMNVIAMTKVLTNLAGNIWSHTLNGQRAERVEYLLLHEFMKRRSEFVIPDKRYLEGQQHKKYAGGLVLEPVKQFYNDPVLLIDFKSLYPSIIMEFAVCFTNNTIGDKSGKCVLPEIISKLVKKRRALVAEMEKLGSNEENKKAQMNTEQLSVKVMTNSIYGCLGFKGGRFYCQKIAEWITKKGRQILTATYEQVQESGYSVVYGDTDSLMVKPETRSLKETYKVGEELCKLINNKYTSLEIEIDAVFSKLLLLKKKRYAAIMVNENGETKRELKGLDVVRREWCLFSKEIGNYCINLILKDEGKEKTLHDLENYFKKIASDLRGGKVDIAKLVIVKGLSKDPKEYAQKTIEHVSAALKSTKEYKAGDQVKFVIRQNLENENVGVVERALPLDQIEKFEHFQIDYEYYLENQIFAPVSRIFEVFSGMNNKIREWIGLRQIQSLLVKASGERGGGVELECLKCKEKFLWEGYKEKDMKCHCEKCKNVFESTELVVICKAAMDAVFSEYLDQTVKCTECGKIVKKSEMNGEGFECCGEFYEFAKNKTDVMKILTDFYVVTSYKLNGMKEDSDIAAVHRTVETMLDKPFLQRGYN
;
A
#
# COMPACT_ATOMS: atom_id res chain seq x y z
N MET A 1 16.03 49.17 -3.05
CA MET A 1 15.25 48.14 -2.31
C MET A 1 16.16 47.11 -1.62
N SER A 2 17.24 46.63 -2.25
CA SER A 2 18.24 45.74 -1.62
C SER A 2 18.90 46.33 -0.37
N ARG A 3 19.24 47.63 -0.36
CA ARG A 3 19.82 48.31 0.82
C ARG A 3 18.89 48.33 2.04
N LYS A 4 17.61 48.68 1.84
CA LYS A 4 16.58 48.66 2.91
C LYS A 4 16.27 47.25 3.42
N ARG A 5 16.41 46.23 2.56
CA ARG A 5 16.24 44.82 2.94
C ARG A 5 17.41 44.33 3.80
N ASN A 6 18.63 44.75 3.48
CA ASN A 6 19.81 44.39 4.28
C ASN A 6 19.85 45.13 5.64
N GLU A 7 19.46 46.40 5.68
CA GLU A 7 19.30 47.15 6.96
C GLU A 7 18.26 46.49 7.88
N SER A 8 17.15 45.98 7.32
CA SER A 8 16.12 45.27 8.09
C SER A 8 16.57 43.89 8.60
N ILE A 9 17.55 43.26 7.94
CA ILE A 9 18.11 41.97 8.36
C ILE A 9 19.16 42.19 9.47
N ASP A 10 19.98 43.23 9.35
CA ASP A 10 20.97 43.60 10.38
C ASP A 10 20.29 44.05 11.68
N ASP A 11 19.17 44.79 11.60
CA ASP A 11 18.39 45.16 12.78
C ASP A 11 17.74 43.94 13.47
N ALA A 12 17.23 42.97 12.70
CA ALA A 12 16.65 41.74 13.23
C ALA A 12 17.71 40.85 13.91
N LEU A 13 18.92 40.78 13.34
CA LEU A 13 20.05 40.05 13.91
C LEU A 13 20.57 40.72 15.20
N ASN A 14 20.64 42.06 15.23
CA ASN A 14 21.02 42.81 16.43
C ASN A 14 20.01 42.64 17.58
N GLN A 15 18.70 42.60 17.28
CA GLN A 15 17.68 42.33 18.29
C GLN A 15 17.76 40.89 18.82
N TYR A 16 18.07 39.93 17.95
CA TYR A 16 18.27 38.54 18.35
C TYR A 16 19.52 38.36 19.25
N GLU A 17 20.63 39.05 18.98
CA GLU A 17 21.81 39.00 19.84
C GLU A 17 21.58 39.67 21.20
N LYS A 18 20.88 40.82 21.25
CA LYS A 18 20.47 41.45 22.53
C LYS A 18 19.52 40.57 23.35
N ALA A 19 18.64 39.81 22.70
CA ALA A 19 17.75 38.85 23.36
C ALA A 19 18.52 37.64 23.92
N ARG A 20 19.56 37.19 23.20
CA ARG A 20 20.43 36.09 23.65
C ARG A 20 21.29 36.46 24.87
N GLU A 21 21.59 37.75 25.07
CA GLU A 21 22.24 38.28 26.28
C GLU A 21 21.28 38.48 27.46
N GLY A 22 19.99 38.14 27.32
CA GLY A 22 19.00 38.19 28.42
C GLY A 22 18.46 39.58 28.73
N LYS A 23 18.51 40.53 27.78
CA LYS A 23 18.07 41.92 27.97
C LYS A 23 16.67 42.25 27.43
N LEU A 24 15.91 41.28 26.91
CA LEU A 24 14.54 41.45 26.37
C LEU A 24 13.58 40.33 26.84
N ASP A 25 12.28 40.62 26.91
CA ASP A 25 11.23 39.70 27.38
C ASP A 25 10.83 38.63 26.32
N MET A 26 10.35 37.48 26.78
CA MET A 26 9.97 36.29 26.00
C MET A 26 8.95 36.55 24.89
N MET A 27 8.06 37.53 25.06
CA MET A 27 7.02 37.84 24.08
C MET A 27 7.57 38.62 22.86
N GLU A 28 8.60 39.44 23.07
CA GLU A 28 9.33 40.12 21.98
C GLU A 28 10.27 39.14 21.25
N LEU A 29 10.73 38.11 21.96
CA LEU A 29 11.59 37.04 21.47
C LEU A 29 10.91 36.13 20.43
N GLU A 30 9.60 35.89 20.58
CA GLU A 30 8.82 35.14 19.57
C GLU A 30 8.53 35.97 18.32
N SER A 31 8.28 37.28 18.46
CA SER A 31 8.01 38.18 17.34
C SER A 31 9.25 38.38 16.44
N ALA A 32 10.44 38.58 17.04
CA ALA A 32 11.70 38.71 16.30
C ALA A 32 12.09 37.43 15.56
N LYS A 33 11.76 36.26 16.13
CA LYS A 33 12.04 34.94 15.54
C LYS A 33 11.15 34.64 14.34
N VAL A 34 9.87 35.02 14.42
CA VAL A 34 8.92 34.91 13.30
C VAL A 34 9.30 35.84 12.14
N GLN A 35 9.81 37.04 12.43
CA GLN A 35 10.32 37.95 11.40
C GLN A 35 11.61 37.44 10.74
N ALA A 36 12.52 36.82 11.49
CA ALA A 36 13.76 36.25 10.95
C ALA A 36 13.51 35.01 10.05
N ASP A 37 12.57 34.13 10.45
CA ASP A 37 12.22 32.92 9.68
C ASP A 37 11.48 33.25 8.36
N GLY A 38 10.88 34.44 8.24
CA GLY A 38 10.18 34.89 7.04
C GLY A 38 11.08 35.25 5.84
N TYR A 39 12.41 35.28 6.02
CA TYR A 39 13.38 35.67 4.98
C TYR A 39 14.27 34.53 4.47
N ALA A 40 14.00 33.28 4.87
CA ALA A 40 14.80 32.12 4.50
C ALA A 40 14.47 31.56 3.10
N ASP A 41 14.89 32.29 2.06
CA ASP A 41 15.27 31.74 0.74
C ASP A 41 16.49 32.57 0.28
N VAL A 42 17.69 32.11 0.63
CA VAL A 42 18.97 32.74 0.23
C VAL A 42 19.92 31.63 -0.21
N ASP A 43 20.47 31.79 -1.42
CA ASP A 43 21.33 30.82 -2.10
C ASP A 43 22.66 30.56 -1.36
N ASP A 44 23.22 29.36 -1.56
CA ASP A 44 24.38 28.79 -0.85
C ASP A 44 25.68 29.63 -0.94
N GLU A 45 25.76 30.61 -1.85
CA GLU A 45 26.93 31.50 -1.99
C GLU A 45 27.03 32.56 -0.87
N ASP A 46 25.90 33.04 -0.32
CA ASP A 46 25.91 34.07 0.74
C ASP A 46 26.31 33.48 2.12
N ILE A 47 26.08 32.18 2.33
CA ILE A 47 26.45 31.45 3.56
C ILE A 47 27.98 31.30 3.68
N ALA A 48 28.70 31.28 2.55
CA ALA A 48 30.16 31.18 2.52
C ALA A 48 30.85 32.46 3.03
N ASP A 49 30.28 33.64 2.76
CA ASP A 49 30.83 34.93 3.19
C ASP A 49 30.57 35.23 4.67
N ILE A 50 29.45 34.75 5.23
CA ILE A 50 29.15 34.83 6.67
C ILE A 50 30.13 33.96 7.49
N LYS A 51 30.54 32.80 6.95
CA LYS A 51 31.54 31.92 7.60
C LYS A 51 32.96 32.50 7.55
N LYS A 52 33.29 33.31 6.53
CA LYS A 52 34.57 34.03 6.46
C LYS A 52 34.68 35.14 7.50
N ARG A 53 33.58 35.86 7.80
CA ARG A 53 33.58 36.94 8.81
C ARG A 53 33.65 36.44 10.26
N LYS A 54 33.21 35.21 10.55
CA LYS A 54 33.29 34.61 11.90
C LYS A 54 34.69 34.10 12.31
N LYS A 55 35.69 34.18 11.42
CA LYS A 55 37.04 33.68 11.70
C LYS A 55 38.00 34.76 12.26
N THR A 56 37.52 35.99 12.45
CA THR A 56 38.36 37.14 12.84
C THR A 56 38.03 37.75 14.21
N THR A 57 37.18 37.11 15.02
CA THR A 57 36.81 37.60 16.37
C THR A 57 36.93 36.48 17.40
N LYS A 58 38.13 35.88 17.46
CA LYS A 58 38.48 34.87 18.46
C LYS A 58 39.88 35.09 19.01
N GLU A 59 40.20 36.33 19.29
CA GLU A 59 41.29 36.76 20.16
C GLU A 59 40.74 37.97 20.93
N ILE A 60 41.04 38.07 22.22
CA ILE A 60 40.54 39.05 23.22
C ILE A 60 39.32 38.54 24.01
N ASP A 61 39.61 37.84 25.11
CA ASP A 61 39.20 38.22 26.49
C ASP A 61 39.45 37.03 27.44
N GLU A 62 40.68 37.00 27.98
CA GLU A 62 40.99 36.46 29.30
C GLU A 62 40.64 37.53 30.36
N GLU A 63 40.33 37.08 31.58
CA GLU A 63 40.10 37.88 32.80
C GLU A 63 38.71 38.53 32.97
N GLU A 64 37.85 37.92 33.79
CA GLU A 64 37.40 38.50 35.06
C GLU A 64 36.52 37.53 35.86
N GLY A 65 36.73 37.53 37.17
CA GLY A 65 36.29 36.49 38.10
C GLY A 65 34.91 36.70 38.76
N ASP A 66 34.41 35.56 39.21
CA ASP A 66 33.80 35.28 40.52
C ASP A 66 32.66 36.19 41.05
N GLN A 67 31.42 35.66 41.04
CA GLN A 67 30.66 35.32 42.25
C GLN A 67 29.19 34.96 41.93
N ARG A 68 28.80 33.71 42.19
CA ARG A 68 27.63 33.31 43.02
C ARG A 68 27.23 31.83 42.81
N VAL A 69 27.76 30.99 43.71
CA VAL A 69 27.10 29.96 44.54
C VAL A 69 26.15 28.93 43.88
N GLN A 70 26.67 27.68 43.84
CA GLN A 70 26.05 26.36 44.15
C GLN A 70 24.66 26.05 43.55
N THR A 71 24.49 25.04 42.68
CA THR A 71 24.69 23.61 42.98
C THR A 71 24.78 22.82 41.66
N LYS A 72 25.96 22.25 41.36
CA LYS A 72 26.19 21.30 40.24
C LYS A 72 26.43 19.90 40.84
N LEU A 73 25.68 18.91 40.38
CA LEU A 73 26.05 17.49 40.50
C LEU A 73 26.45 16.98 39.11
N VAL A 74 27.70 16.53 39.04
CA VAL A 74 28.45 16.06 37.86
C VAL A 74 28.33 14.54 37.77
N ILE A 75 27.91 14.00 36.62
CA ILE A 75 28.38 12.70 36.11
C ILE A 75 28.43 12.76 34.56
N GLU A 76 29.57 13.19 34.02
CA GLU A 76 30.08 12.79 32.70
C GLU A 76 31.58 12.56 32.87
N GLU A 77 31.99 11.31 33.13
CA GLU A 77 33.35 10.84 32.86
C GLU A 77 33.47 9.32 33.14
N VAL A 78 32.94 8.48 32.24
CA VAL A 78 33.54 7.17 31.94
C VAL A 78 33.17 6.82 30.50
N LEU A 79 34.18 6.51 29.69
CA LEU A 79 34.19 5.83 28.37
C LEU A 79 34.95 6.60 27.29
N LYS A 80 36.26 6.79 27.52
CA LYS A 80 37.26 6.71 26.45
C LYS A 80 38.17 5.51 26.73
N PRO A 81 38.44 4.64 25.75
CA PRO A 81 39.37 3.54 25.93
C PRO A 81 40.78 4.02 25.58
N GLN A 82 41.71 3.96 26.53
CA GLN A 82 43.14 3.94 26.20
C GLN A 82 43.81 2.77 26.91
N ALA A 83 44.61 2.07 26.12
CA ALA A 83 45.36 0.90 26.49
C ALA A 83 46.49 1.25 27.47
N SER A 84 46.64 0.47 28.53
CA SER A 84 47.92 -0.03 29.00
C SER A 84 47.71 -0.99 30.17
N THR A 85 48.49 -2.06 30.15
CA THR A 85 48.65 -3.09 31.17
C THR A 85 49.11 -2.52 32.50
N THR A 86 48.33 -2.65 33.58
CA THR A 86 48.86 -2.93 34.94
C THR A 86 47.77 -3.48 35.85
N LEU A 87 48.10 -4.54 36.59
CA LEU A 87 47.32 -5.14 37.67
C LEU A 87 47.05 -4.10 38.78
N VAL A 88 45.78 -3.83 39.11
CA VAL A 88 45.41 -3.07 40.32
C VAL A 88 44.24 -3.76 41.02
N LYS A 89 44.40 -3.88 42.35
CA LYS A 89 43.65 -4.69 43.32
C LYS A 89 42.18 -4.28 43.50
N GLU A 90 41.37 -5.25 43.92
CA GLU A 90 39.90 -5.30 43.99
C GLU A 90 39.20 -4.37 45.02
N GLU A 91 39.87 -3.43 45.69
CA GLU A 91 39.26 -2.78 46.88
C GLU A 91 38.55 -1.43 46.65
N ALA A 92 38.49 -0.90 45.42
CA ALA A 92 37.94 0.45 45.18
C ALA A 92 36.49 0.53 44.64
N VAL A 93 35.78 -0.60 44.48
CA VAL A 93 34.44 -0.63 43.85
C VAL A 93 33.28 -0.74 44.87
N GLU A 94 33.55 -1.04 46.14
CA GLU A 94 32.49 -1.24 47.14
C GLU A 94 31.76 0.04 47.58
N HIS A 95 32.38 1.23 47.50
CA HIS A 95 31.82 2.44 48.13
C HIS A 95 30.90 3.31 47.25
N LYS A 96 30.56 2.91 46.01
CA LYS A 96 29.70 3.72 45.10
C LYS A 96 28.32 3.13 44.79
N VAL A 97 27.93 2.00 45.40
CA VAL A 97 26.66 1.30 45.09
C VAL A 97 25.57 1.49 46.16
N GLU A 98 25.83 2.21 47.26
CA GLU A 98 24.86 2.34 48.38
C GLU A 98 23.64 3.26 48.16
N LYS A 99 23.40 3.79 46.96
CA LYS A 99 22.14 4.51 46.64
C LYS A 99 21.29 3.75 45.62
N ILE A 100 20.81 2.56 45.99
CA ILE A 100 19.81 1.81 45.20
C ILE A 100 18.71 1.24 46.10
N VAL A 101 17.49 1.74 45.85
CA VAL A 101 16.14 1.16 46.01
C VAL A 101 15.93 0.05 47.07
N LYS A 102 15.14 0.38 48.10
CA LYS A 102 14.53 -0.59 49.01
C LYS A 102 13.49 -1.42 48.26
N LEU A 103 13.76 -2.71 48.02
CA LEU A 103 12.77 -3.67 47.52
C LEU A 103 12.17 -4.45 48.68
N VAL A 104 10.84 -4.44 48.77
CA VAL A 104 10.05 -5.20 49.74
C VAL A 104 9.42 -6.40 49.02
N ASP A 105 9.52 -7.59 49.60
CA ASP A 105 8.85 -8.79 49.10
C ASP A 105 7.31 -8.62 49.19
N PRO A 106 6.57 -8.67 48.06
CA PRO A 106 5.13 -8.43 48.04
C PRO A 106 4.29 -9.49 48.75
N LYS A 107 4.87 -10.62 49.17
CA LYS A 107 4.15 -11.64 49.96
C LYS A 107 4.46 -11.59 51.47
N SER A 108 5.63 -11.09 51.87
CA SER A 108 6.08 -11.19 53.27
C SER A 108 6.40 -9.85 53.95
N GLY A 109 6.44 -8.74 53.21
CA GLY A 109 6.59 -7.40 53.77
C GLY A 109 7.95 -7.10 54.41
N LYS A 110 8.95 -8.00 54.28
CA LYS A 110 10.29 -7.81 54.87
C LYS A 110 11.30 -7.29 53.85
N GLU A 111 12.17 -6.36 54.29
CA GLU A 111 13.30 -5.82 53.52
C GLU A 111 14.33 -6.92 53.24
N VAL A 112 14.72 -7.08 51.96
CA VAL A 112 15.81 -7.97 51.55
C VAL A 112 17.02 -7.11 51.20
N LYS A 113 18.12 -7.26 51.95
CA LYS A 113 19.40 -6.61 51.62
C LYS A 113 20.04 -7.28 50.40
N PRO A 114 20.46 -6.54 49.36
CA PRO A 114 21.10 -7.14 48.20
C PRO A 114 22.52 -7.58 48.55
N LYS A 115 22.80 -8.89 48.40
CA LYS A 115 24.18 -9.39 48.33
C LYS A 115 24.73 -9.11 46.94
N VAL A 116 25.70 -8.21 46.83
CA VAL A 116 26.49 -8.04 45.61
C VAL A 116 27.45 -9.23 45.51
N ILE A 117 27.15 -10.17 44.60
CA ILE A 117 28.08 -11.24 44.24
C ILE A 117 28.81 -10.78 42.98
N VAL A 118 30.02 -10.22 43.15
CA VAL A 118 30.95 -10.01 42.04
C VAL A 118 31.65 -11.34 41.77
N GLY A 119 31.30 -11.97 40.66
CA GLY A 119 31.85 -13.26 40.25
C GLY A 119 30.89 -14.04 39.37
N THR A 120 30.57 -13.55 38.18
CA THR A 120 29.80 -14.35 37.22
C THR A 120 30.71 -15.40 36.61
N LYS A 121 30.67 -16.64 37.14
CA LYS A 121 31.03 -17.82 36.35
C LYS A 121 30.23 -17.75 35.05
N VAL A 122 30.91 -17.64 33.91
CA VAL A 122 30.28 -17.68 32.59
C VAL A 122 29.73 -19.09 32.39
N ASN A 123 28.42 -19.25 32.54
CA ASN A 123 27.77 -20.54 32.35
C ASN A 123 27.58 -20.77 30.86
N LYS A 124 28.44 -21.60 30.25
CA LYS A 124 28.24 -22.04 28.86
C LYS A 124 27.15 -23.11 28.81
N VAL A 125 26.17 -22.92 27.94
CA VAL A 125 24.98 -23.77 27.84
C VAL A 125 24.73 -24.22 26.40
N ASN A 126 24.08 -25.37 26.27
CA ASN A 126 23.49 -25.85 25.03
C ASN A 126 21.97 -25.78 25.17
N LYS A 127 21.30 -25.13 24.21
CA LYS A 127 19.85 -24.93 24.26
C LYS A 127 19.23 -25.11 22.88
N GLU A 128 17.97 -25.51 22.87
CA GLU A 128 17.11 -25.38 21.71
C GLU A 128 16.28 -24.11 21.87
N PHE A 129 16.26 -23.30 20.83
CA PHE A 129 15.65 -21.99 20.82
C PHE A 129 14.69 -21.92 19.64
N TYR A 130 13.43 -21.54 19.89
CA TYR A 130 12.46 -21.31 18.83
C TYR A 130 12.48 -19.83 18.45
N TYR A 131 13.06 -19.52 17.30
CA TYR A 131 13.18 -18.17 16.77
C TYR A 131 11.88 -17.72 16.12
N PHE A 132 11.51 -16.43 16.28
CA PHE A 132 10.38 -15.85 15.53
C PHE A 132 10.57 -14.40 15.07
N ASP A 133 11.53 -13.63 15.62
CA ASP A 133 11.81 -12.25 15.18
C ASP A 133 13.29 -11.88 15.35
N ILE A 134 13.82 -11.04 14.47
CA ILE A 134 15.24 -10.62 14.46
C ILE A 134 15.36 -9.12 14.30
N MET A 135 16.40 -8.54 14.91
CA MET A 135 16.71 -7.12 14.78
C MET A 135 18.21 -6.85 14.96
N PRO A 136 18.74 -5.81 14.31
CA PRO A 136 20.13 -5.40 14.51
C PRO A 136 20.36 -4.88 15.93
N VAL A 137 21.58 -5.12 16.45
CA VAL A 137 22.03 -4.50 17.71
C VAL A 137 22.52 -3.08 17.38
N PRO A 138 21.87 -2.00 17.87
CA PRO A 138 22.21 -0.63 17.46
C PRO A 138 23.66 -0.23 17.75
N GLU A 139 24.22 -0.77 18.83
CA GLU A 139 25.57 -0.44 19.33
C GLU A 139 26.67 -1.35 18.75
N SER A 140 26.31 -2.39 17.98
CA SER A 140 27.26 -3.41 17.56
C SER A 140 26.97 -3.89 16.13
N VAL A 141 27.69 -3.30 15.18
CA VAL A 141 27.67 -3.74 13.78
C VAL A 141 28.11 -5.21 13.70
N GLY A 142 27.41 -5.99 12.88
CA GLY A 142 27.67 -7.44 12.75
C GLY A 142 27.10 -8.30 13.88
N SER A 143 26.30 -7.71 14.78
CA SER A 143 25.58 -8.43 15.83
C SER A 143 24.06 -8.29 15.67
N LEU A 144 23.33 -9.36 15.99
CA LEU A 144 21.87 -9.43 15.88
C LEU A 144 21.24 -9.92 17.17
N PHE A 145 20.08 -9.34 17.50
CA PHE A 145 19.16 -9.84 18.51
C PHE A 145 18.15 -10.78 17.84
N LEU A 146 18.16 -12.04 18.22
CA LEU A 146 17.12 -13.00 17.87
C LEU A 146 16.18 -13.15 19.05
N VAL A 147 14.88 -13.00 18.81
CA VAL A 147 13.84 -13.13 19.80
C VAL A 147 13.07 -14.42 19.55
N GLY A 148 12.79 -15.12 20.64
CA GLY A 148 12.25 -16.47 20.58
C GLY A 148 11.72 -16.99 21.90
N LYS A 149 11.59 -18.31 21.97
CA LYS A 149 11.24 -19.05 23.18
C LYS A 149 12.22 -20.19 23.44
N VAL A 150 12.41 -20.49 24.72
CA VAL A 150 13.14 -21.66 25.20
C VAL A 150 12.27 -22.42 26.20
N LEU A 151 12.45 -23.74 26.26
CA LEU A 151 11.80 -24.57 27.26
C LEU A 151 12.59 -24.50 28.57
N GLU A 152 11.95 -24.04 29.65
CA GLU A 152 12.51 -24.01 30.99
C GLU A 152 11.64 -24.87 31.90
N GLY A 153 12.14 -26.05 32.28
CA GLY A 153 11.32 -27.08 32.93
C GLY A 153 10.23 -27.58 31.98
N SER A 154 8.97 -27.32 32.32
CA SER A 154 7.79 -27.68 31.51
C SER A 154 7.11 -26.48 30.83
N VAL A 155 7.67 -25.28 30.95
CA VAL A 155 7.04 -24.04 30.49
C VAL A 155 7.94 -23.32 29.48
N TYR A 156 7.35 -22.87 28.38
CA TYR A 156 8.03 -22.01 27.42
C TYR A 156 8.10 -20.58 27.94
N LYS A 157 9.31 -20.01 27.95
CA LYS A 157 9.56 -18.62 28.33
C LYS A 157 10.21 -17.87 27.18
N SER A 158 9.98 -16.56 27.13
CA SER A 158 10.70 -15.69 26.21
C SER A 158 12.21 -15.76 26.40
N ALA A 159 12.91 -15.74 25.28
CA ALA A 159 14.35 -15.68 25.26
C ALA A 159 14.85 -14.72 24.19
N CYS A 160 15.98 -14.10 24.50
CA CYS A 160 16.76 -13.32 23.57
C CYS A 160 18.11 -14.01 23.34
N LEU A 161 18.52 -14.12 22.08
CA LEU A 161 19.81 -14.65 21.68
C LEU A 161 20.58 -13.55 20.94
N ILE A 162 21.69 -13.11 21.51
CA ILE A 162 22.59 -12.13 20.91
C ILE A 162 23.65 -12.90 20.13
N ILE A 163 23.59 -12.83 18.81
CA ILE A 163 24.59 -13.45 17.93
C ILE A 163 25.63 -12.39 17.57
N LYS A 164 26.89 -12.68 17.87
CA LYS A 164 28.06 -11.84 17.53
C LYS A 164 28.93 -12.57 16.51
N GLY A 165 29.77 -11.82 15.81
CA GLY A 165 30.76 -12.39 14.90
C GLY A 165 30.17 -12.86 13.56
N ILE A 166 29.04 -12.30 13.14
CA ILE A 166 28.43 -12.66 11.85
C ILE A 166 29.35 -12.18 10.72
N PRO A 167 29.76 -13.06 9.79
CA PRO A 167 30.68 -12.68 8.73
C PRO A 167 30.00 -11.76 7.71
N LYS A 168 30.75 -10.78 7.19
CA LYS A 168 30.48 -10.12 5.92
C LYS A 168 31.06 -10.98 4.80
N ILE A 169 30.35 -11.06 3.68
CA ILE A 169 30.80 -11.75 2.47
C ILE A 169 30.85 -10.72 1.34
N LEU A 170 32.01 -10.55 0.74
CA LEU A 170 32.25 -9.69 -0.42
C LEU A 170 32.82 -10.49 -1.58
N PHE A 171 32.62 -10.00 -2.81
CA PHE A 171 33.27 -10.53 -4.00
C PHE A 171 33.90 -9.41 -4.82
N PHE A 172 35.20 -9.49 -5.03
CA PHE A 172 36.01 -8.50 -5.73
C PHE A 172 36.18 -8.91 -7.19
N GLU A 173 35.74 -8.04 -8.10
CA GLU A 173 35.90 -8.24 -9.56
C GLU A 173 37.19 -7.58 -10.04
N PRO A 174 38.15 -8.34 -10.61
CA PRO A 174 39.40 -7.77 -11.15
C PRO A 174 39.16 -6.75 -12.26
N LYS A 175 40.11 -5.82 -12.43
CA LYS A 175 40.20 -4.99 -13.63
C LYS A 175 40.56 -5.85 -14.85
N PRO A 176 40.24 -5.41 -16.09
CA PRO A 176 40.57 -6.16 -17.30
C PRO A 176 42.04 -6.59 -17.41
N ASP A 177 42.96 -5.72 -16.96
CA ASP A 177 44.41 -5.95 -17.05
C ASP A 177 45.01 -6.67 -15.82
N ASN A 178 44.18 -7.06 -14.85
CA ASN A 178 44.62 -7.68 -13.61
C ASN A 178 44.08 -9.10 -13.44
N LYS A 179 44.90 -9.96 -12.82
CA LYS A 179 44.50 -11.31 -12.40
C LYS A 179 43.91 -11.27 -10.99
N ALA A 180 43.16 -12.31 -10.62
CA ALA A 180 42.59 -12.42 -9.27
C ALA A 180 43.69 -12.47 -8.19
N GLU A 181 44.87 -12.97 -8.53
CA GLU A 181 46.06 -13.00 -7.69
C GLU A 181 46.55 -11.58 -7.33
N ASP A 182 46.50 -10.64 -8.28
CA ASP A 182 46.86 -9.23 -8.03
C ASP A 182 45.90 -8.61 -7.00
N VAL A 183 44.62 -8.96 -7.11
CA VAL A 183 43.56 -8.52 -6.18
C VAL A 183 43.79 -9.07 -4.78
N VAL A 184 44.24 -10.32 -4.65
CA VAL A 184 44.65 -10.89 -3.35
C VAL A 184 45.80 -10.09 -2.74
N GLY A 185 46.79 -9.69 -3.55
CA GLY A 185 47.89 -8.83 -3.10
C GLY A 185 47.41 -7.49 -2.53
N GLU A 186 46.52 -6.79 -3.24
CA GLU A 186 45.95 -5.53 -2.77
C GLU A 186 45.09 -5.69 -1.51
N ILE A 187 44.28 -6.76 -1.42
CA ILE A 187 43.43 -7.01 -0.25
C ILE A 187 44.30 -7.34 0.98
N ASN A 188 45.37 -8.11 0.83
CA ASN A 188 46.34 -8.36 1.90
C ASN A 188 46.97 -7.06 2.41
N ASP A 189 47.28 -6.13 1.51
CA ASP A 189 47.75 -4.80 1.87
C ASP A 189 46.69 -4.01 2.65
N ILE A 190 45.41 -4.07 2.27
CA ILE A 190 44.32 -3.45 3.02
C ILE A 190 44.21 -4.07 4.42
N ILE A 191 44.32 -5.39 4.53
CA ILE A 191 44.23 -6.11 5.81
C ILE A 191 45.37 -5.70 6.75
N THR A 192 46.61 -5.78 6.26
CA THR A 192 47.82 -5.58 7.07
C THR A 192 48.12 -4.11 7.35
N LYS A 193 48.06 -3.25 6.32
CA LYS A 193 48.47 -1.83 6.43
C LYS A 193 47.34 -0.95 6.95
N GLN A 194 46.09 -1.18 6.54
CA GLN A 194 44.94 -0.36 6.97
C GLN A 194 44.24 -0.91 8.22
N LYS A 195 44.67 -2.07 8.73
CA LYS A 195 44.08 -2.77 9.89
C LYS A 195 42.56 -3.01 9.79
N LYS A 196 42.05 -3.11 8.55
CA LYS A 196 40.66 -3.47 8.23
C LYS A 196 40.56 -4.98 7.93
N MET A 197 39.36 -5.55 7.93
CA MET A 197 39.05 -6.94 7.59
C MET A 197 39.89 -7.96 8.38
N ARG A 198 39.92 -7.83 9.71
CA ARG A 198 40.69 -8.75 10.56
C ARG A 198 40.22 -10.20 10.39
N ASN A 199 41.18 -11.14 10.36
CA ASN A 199 40.93 -12.58 10.18
C ASN A 199 40.16 -12.93 8.90
N ALA A 200 40.29 -12.10 7.85
CA ALA A 200 39.64 -12.36 6.57
C ALA A 200 40.09 -13.67 5.95
N LYS A 201 39.13 -14.46 5.47
CA LYS A 201 39.36 -15.64 4.64
C LYS A 201 39.15 -15.22 3.19
N MET A 202 40.13 -15.51 2.34
CA MET A 202 40.09 -15.19 0.93
C MET A 202 40.10 -16.47 0.10
N LYS A 203 39.34 -16.48 -1.00
CA LYS A 203 39.32 -17.58 -1.95
C LYS A 203 39.17 -17.05 -3.37
N ILE A 204 40.05 -17.47 -4.27
CA ILE A 204 39.89 -17.21 -5.70
C ILE A 204 38.85 -18.18 -6.26
N GLU A 205 37.80 -17.66 -6.87
CA GLU A 205 36.66 -18.45 -7.36
C GLU A 205 36.19 -17.94 -8.72
N THR A 206 35.68 -18.85 -9.54
CA THR A 206 35.00 -18.51 -10.80
C THR A 206 33.49 -18.64 -10.58
N LYS A 207 32.76 -17.55 -10.75
CA LYS A 207 31.32 -17.46 -10.46
C LYS A 207 30.54 -16.86 -11.62
N GLU A 208 29.29 -17.26 -11.74
CA GLU A 208 28.31 -16.64 -12.61
C GLU A 208 27.73 -15.39 -11.94
N MET A 209 27.73 -14.28 -12.64
CA MET A 209 27.11 -13.03 -12.20
C MET A 209 25.94 -12.70 -13.12
N ILE A 210 24.78 -12.46 -12.50
CA ILE A 210 23.57 -12.03 -13.19
C ILE A 210 23.78 -10.59 -13.70
N ILE A 211 23.42 -10.35 -14.95
CA ILE A 211 23.47 -9.05 -15.59
C ILE A 211 22.04 -8.63 -15.92
N ASN A 212 21.67 -7.40 -15.57
CA ASN A 212 20.47 -6.81 -16.15
C ASN A 212 20.84 -6.22 -17.52
N PRO A 213 20.20 -6.63 -18.63
CA PRO A 213 20.53 -6.13 -19.96
C PRO A 213 20.48 -4.60 -20.08
N GLU A 214 19.69 -3.92 -19.25
CA GLU A 214 19.61 -2.46 -19.20
C GLU A 214 20.89 -1.77 -18.71
N ASP A 215 21.79 -2.49 -18.02
CA ASP A 215 23.03 -1.92 -17.46
C ASP A 215 24.15 -1.82 -18.50
N ASN A 216 24.01 -2.50 -19.64
CA ASN A 216 24.98 -2.50 -20.73
C ASN A 216 24.28 -1.96 -21.97
N GLY A 217 24.81 -0.93 -22.62
CA GLY A 217 24.24 -0.33 -23.83
C GLY A 217 23.94 -1.32 -24.98
N GLU A 218 23.41 -0.78 -26.07
CA GLU A 218 22.66 -1.47 -27.15
C GLU A 218 23.28 -2.76 -27.74
N ASP A 219 24.59 -2.98 -27.63
CA ASP A 219 25.28 -4.15 -28.22
C ASP A 219 25.28 -5.45 -27.38
N LYS A 220 24.74 -5.46 -26.15
CA LYS A 220 24.77 -6.66 -25.26
C LYS A 220 23.40 -7.22 -24.88
N GLU A 221 22.36 -6.95 -25.68
CA GLU A 221 20.96 -7.30 -25.39
C GLU A 221 20.65 -8.81 -25.22
N LYS A 222 21.58 -9.71 -25.53
CA LYS A 222 21.35 -11.17 -25.49
C LYS A 222 21.91 -11.89 -24.26
N MET A 223 22.76 -11.27 -23.45
CA MET A 223 23.44 -11.95 -22.33
C MET A 223 22.82 -11.62 -20.97
N MET A 224 22.23 -12.61 -20.31
CA MET A 224 21.68 -12.46 -18.95
C MET A 224 22.69 -12.73 -17.82
N LYS A 225 23.85 -13.29 -18.15
CA LYS A 225 24.92 -13.60 -17.19
C LYS A 225 26.32 -13.43 -17.79
N LYS A 226 27.31 -13.21 -16.92
CA LYS A 226 28.75 -13.32 -17.24
C LYS A 226 29.47 -14.23 -16.24
N ILE A 227 30.52 -14.88 -16.70
CA ILE A 227 31.43 -15.66 -15.84
C ILE A 227 32.58 -14.75 -15.40
N ILE A 228 32.87 -14.73 -14.10
CA ILE A 228 33.92 -13.89 -13.51
C ILE A 228 34.82 -14.77 -12.65
N ARG A 229 36.13 -14.72 -12.91
CA ARG A 229 37.15 -15.20 -11.97
C ARG A 229 37.57 -14.05 -11.07
N GLY A 230 37.22 -14.11 -9.78
CA GLY A 230 37.47 -13.03 -8.81
C GLY A 230 37.84 -13.57 -7.43
N VAL A 231 37.82 -12.68 -6.43
CA VAL A 231 38.23 -13.01 -5.05
C VAL A 231 37.03 -12.86 -4.12
N SER A 232 36.59 -13.96 -3.51
CA SER A 232 35.64 -13.92 -2.40
C SER A 232 36.37 -13.68 -1.09
N VAL A 233 35.86 -12.73 -0.29
CA VAL A 233 36.42 -12.36 1.02
C VAL A 233 35.34 -12.48 2.08
N GLU A 234 35.64 -13.21 3.14
CA GLU A 234 34.78 -13.39 4.30
C GLU A 234 35.49 -12.88 5.56
N PHE A 235 34.90 -11.95 6.29
CA PHE A 235 35.51 -11.34 7.49
C PHE A 235 34.45 -10.87 8.47
N VAL A 236 34.79 -10.67 9.74
CA VAL A 236 33.83 -10.19 10.73
C VAL A 236 33.59 -8.69 10.53
N ASN A 237 32.33 -8.31 10.30
CA ASN A 237 32.01 -6.90 10.06
C ASN A 237 32.12 -6.08 11.34
N ARG A 238 33.11 -5.19 11.42
CA ARG A 238 33.29 -4.24 12.53
C ARG A 238 33.05 -2.79 12.12
N ASN A 239 32.13 -2.59 11.18
CA ASN A 239 31.82 -1.29 10.55
C ASN A 239 32.97 -0.74 9.68
N GLU A 240 33.68 -1.65 9.01
CA GLU A 240 34.83 -1.30 8.18
C GLU A 240 34.36 -1.04 6.75
N SER A 241 34.60 0.17 6.23
CA SER A 241 34.33 0.49 4.83
C SER A 241 35.52 0.12 3.94
N VAL A 242 35.23 -0.52 2.82
CA VAL A 242 36.20 -0.83 1.75
C VAL A 242 35.84 0.03 0.54
N ALA A 243 36.84 0.61 -0.12
CA ALA A 243 36.64 1.43 -1.31
C ALA A 243 35.98 0.60 -2.43
N GLU A 244 35.03 1.17 -3.16
CA GLU A 244 34.31 0.43 -4.21
C GLU A 244 35.20 0.03 -5.39
N ARG A 245 36.30 0.76 -5.60
CA ARG A 245 37.30 0.52 -6.63
C ARG A 245 38.69 0.54 -6.01
N GLY A 246 39.55 -0.34 -6.49
CA GLY A 246 40.95 -0.43 -6.07
C GLY A 246 41.92 -0.21 -7.21
N LYS A 247 43.20 -0.48 -6.93
CA LYS A 247 44.27 -0.49 -7.93
C LYS A 247 44.09 -1.66 -8.91
N THR A 248 43.70 -2.83 -8.41
CA THR A 248 43.65 -4.13 -9.11
C THR A 248 42.22 -4.64 -9.36
N TYR A 249 41.23 -4.17 -8.60
CA TYR A 249 39.81 -4.52 -8.77
C TYR A 249 38.98 -3.32 -9.22
N LYS A 250 37.97 -3.58 -10.06
CA LYS A 250 37.10 -2.54 -10.63
C LYS A 250 35.78 -2.35 -9.88
N ALA A 251 35.35 -3.36 -9.12
CA ALA A 251 34.10 -3.33 -8.38
C ALA A 251 34.11 -4.35 -7.22
N ILE A 252 33.31 -4.04 -6.20
CA ILE A 252 32.96 -4.97 -5.11
C ILE A 252 31.46 -5.25 -5.21
N HIS A 253 31.12 -6.53 -5.19
CA HIS A 253 29.75 -7.03 -5.17
C HIS A 253 29.38 -7.57 -3.79
N GLN A 254 28.07 -7.70 -3.52
CA GLN A 254 27.49 -8.20 -2.26
C GLN A 254 27.65 -7.24 -1.07
N LYS A 255 27.88 -5.95 -1.36
CA LYS A 255 28.04 -4.91 -0.34
C LYS A 255 26.74 -4.65 0.44
N THR A 256 25.60 -4.80 -0.22
CA THR A 256 24.27 -4.53 0.36
C THR A 256 23.70 -5.69 1.17
N LEU A 257 24.37 -6.87 1.17
CA LEU A 257 23.98 -7.99 2.02
C LEU A 257 24.00 -7.60 3.49
N THR A 258 22.85 -7.61 4.15
CA THR A 258 22.77 -7.28 5.58
C THR A 258 23.19 -8.47 6.44
N SER A 259 23.52 -8.22 7.72
CA SER A 259 23.88 -9.30 8.63
C SER A 259 22.71 -10.28 8.84
N GLU A 260 21.47 -9.78 8.84
CA GLU A 260 20.24 -10.56 8.94
C GLU A 260 20.09 -11.49 7.75
N GLU A 261 20.22 -10.95 6.53
CA GLU A 261 20.17 -11.70 5.28
C GLU A 261 21.23 -12.81 5.24
N ILE A 262 22.46 -12.49 5.65
CA ILE A 262 23.58 -13.44 5.71
C ILE A 262 23.29 -14.53 6.74
N LEU A 263 22.92 -14.17 7.98
CA LEU A 263 22.65 -15.14 9.03
C LEU A 263 21.52 -16.10 8.63
N LEU A 264 20.37 -15.57 8.21
CA LEU A 264 19.21 -16.38 7.87
C LEU A 264 19.52 -17.32 6.70
N SER A 265 20.19 -16.82 5.66
CA SER A 265 20.45 -17.61 4.45
C SER A 265 21.60 -18.60 4.60
N LEU A 266 22.71 -18.25 5.29
CA LEU A 266 23.84 -19.16 5.52
C LEU A 266 23.44 -20.35 6.39
N TYR A 267 22.66 -20.11 7.43
CA TYR A 267 22.24 -21.14 8.37
C TYR A 267 20.91 -21.79 7.98
N SER A 268 20.34 -21.42 6.83
CA SER A 268 19.06 -21.93 6.33
C SER A 268 17.90 -21.76 7.34
N ILE A 269 17.92 -20.69 8.12
CA ILE A 269 16.85 -20.32 9.05
C ILE A 269 15.72 -19.72 8.22
N LYS A 270 14.66 -20.50 7.99
CA LYS A 270 13.54 -20.11 7.15
C LYS A 270 12.32 -19.77 7.98
N GLY A 271 12.19 -18.49 8.33
CA GLY A 271 11.10 -17.99 9.17
C GLY A 271 11.14 -18.57 10.58
N PRO A 272 10.01 -18.53 11.31
CA PRO A 272 9.94 -19.02 12.67
C PRO A 272 10.24 -20.52 12.73
N SER A 273 11.28 -20.90 13.49
CA SER A 273 11.80 -22.27 13.47
C SER A 273 12.67 -22.58 14.70
N TRP A 274 12.86 -23.88 14.95
CA TRP A 274 13.77 -24.37 15.97
C TRP A 274 15.22 -24.27 15.52
N ILE A 275 16.07 -23.70 16.36
CA ILE A 275 17.52 -23.66 16.20
C ILE A 275 18.19 -24.27 17.44
N SER A 276 19.30 -24.96 17.24
CA SER A 276 20.19 -25.42 18.30
C SER A 276 21.34 -24.43 18.43
N ILE A 277 21.59 -24.00 19.67
CA ILE A 277 22.78 -23.24 20.05
C ILE A 277 23.63 -24.08 20.98
N LYS A 278 24.94 -24.12 20.73
CA LYS A 278 25.91 -24.77 21.61
C LYS A 278 26.96 -23.81 22.11
N ASN A 279 27.40 -24.03 23.34
CA ASN A 279 28.43 -23.25 24.03
C ASN A 279 28.11 -21.75 24.08
N ALA A 280 26.81 -21.41 24.15
CA ALA A 280 26.34 -20.03 24.33
C ALA A 280 26.50 -19.61 25.80
N GLU A 281 26.77 -18.34 26.06
CA GLU A 281 26.89 -17.80 27.40
C GLU A 281 25.51 -17.38 27.92
N GLU A 282 25.05 -17.95 29.03
CA GLU A 282 23.80 -17.51 29.67
C GLU A 282 24.04 -16.27 30.54
N VAL A 283 23.27 -15.21 30.29
CA VAL A 283 23.33 -13.97 31.08
C VAL A 283 22.41 -14.11 32.30
N GLY A 284 22.97 -14.58 33.41
CA GLY A 284 22.23 -14.84 34.65
C GLY A 284 21.87 -13.60 35.48
N ASN A 285 22.57 -12.47 35.29
CA ASN A 285 22.29 -11.22 36.01
C ASN A 285 21.33 -10.32 35.21
N GLU A 286 20.15 -10.06 35.76
CA GLU A 286 19.11 -9.22 35.15
C GLU A 286 19.58 -7.80 34.79
N LEU A 287 20.51 -7.24 35.57
CA LEU A 287 21.08 -5.90 35.33
C LEU A 287 22.01 -5.86 34.11
N LEU A 288 22.60 -7.00 33.74
CA LEU A 288 23.49 -7.10 32.58
C LEU A 288 22.75 -7.43 31.29
N LYS A 289 21.50 -7.91 31.38
CA LYS A 289 20.70 -8.24 30.20
C LYS A 289 20.44 -7.00 29.34
N LYS A 290 20.59 -7.14 28.03
CA LYS A 290 20.21 -6.12 27.04
C LYS A 290 18.76 -6.22 26.57
N SER A 291 18.05 -7.27 26.95
CA SER A 291 16.65 -7.52 26.62
C SER A 291 15.76 -7.60 27.85
N TRP A 292 14.46 -7.39 27.64
CA TRP A 292 13.39 -7.66 28.60
C TRP A 292 12.89 -9.11 28.54
N ALA A 293 13.57 -9.99 27.80
CA ALA A 293 13.19 -11.40 27.75
C ALA A 293 13.51 -12.12 29.07
N CYS A 294 12.74 -13.16 29.40
CA CYS A 294 12.96 -13.95 30.61
C CYS A 294 14.36 -14.56 30.65
N LYS A 295 14.91 -14.97 29.49
CA LYS A 295 16.27 -15.51 29.33
C LYS A 295 17.05 -14.73 28.29
N GLU A 296 18.36 -14.60 28.49
CA GLU A 296 19.27 -14.00 27.51
C GLU A 296 20.52 -14.86 27.35
N TYR A 297 20.90 -15.09 26.10
CA TYR A 297 22.06 -15.89 25.70
C TYR A 297 22.93 -15.10 24.74
N ILE A 298 24.25 -15.27 24.82
CA ILE A 298 25.21 -14.69 23.89
C ILE A 298 25.93 -15.82 23.15
N LEU A 299 25.86 -15.81 21.82
CA LEU A 299 26.56 -16.76 20.95
C LEU A 299 27.57 -16.00 20.09
N ASN A 300 28.86 -16.29 20.28
CA ASN A 300 29.92 -15.69 19.49
C ASN A 300 30.38 -16.65 18.39
N LEU A 301 30.03 -16.38 17.13
CA LEU A 301 30.40 -17.21 15.99
C LEU A 301 31.90 -17.12 15.61
N GLU A 302 32.65 -16.18 16.18
CA GLU A 302 34.12 -16.17 16.06
C GLU A 302 34.77 -17.31 16.88
N ASP A 303 34.12 -17.73 17.97
CA ASP A 303 34.56 -18.86 18.79
C ASP A 303 34.18 -20.16 18.08
N LYS A 304 35.18 -20.92 17.62
CA LYS A 304 34.99 -22.19 16.91
C LYS A 304 34.30 -23.27 17.78
N THR A 305 34.23 -23.09 19.09
CA THR A 305 33.50 -23.99 19.99
C THR A 305 31.99 -23.70 20.00
N CYS A 306 31.57 -22.50 19.60
CA CYS A 306 30.17 -22.13 19.48
C CYS A 306 29.58 -22.69 18.18
N GLU A 307 28.33 -23.14 18.24
CA GLU A 307 27.64 -23.70 17.08
C GLU A 307 26.20 -23.18 17.00
N LEU A 308 25.77 -22.83 15.79
CA LEU A 308 24.39 -22.50 15.44
C LEU A 308 23.92 -23.46 14.35
N LYS A 309 22.82 -24.16 14.58
CA LYS A 309 22.23 -25.08 13.59
C LYS A 309 20.72 -24.94 13.55
N THR A 310 20.15 -24.90 12.35
CA THR A 310 18.70 -25.04 12.16
C THR A 310 18.32 -26.50 12.39
N LEU A 311 17.27 -26.72 13.18
CA LEU A 311 16.73 -28.05 13.45
C LEU A 311 15.60 -28.36 12.47
N GLU A 312 15.34 -29.65 12.24
CA GLU A 312 14.12 -30.05 11.57
C GLU A 312 12.90 -29.60 12.37
N GLN A 313 11.82 -29.29 11.66
CA GLN A 313 10.59 -28.81 12.26
C GLN A 313 10.07 -29.87 13.24
N LYS A 314 9.98 -29.51 14.52
CA LYS A 314 9.42 -30.37 15.56
C LYS A 314 7.92 -30.56 15.38
N ALA A 315 7.38 -31.59 16.04
CA ALA A 315 5.95 -31.92 16.01
C ALA A 315 5.04 -30.77 16.46
N PHE A 316 5.53 -29.84 17.28
CA PHE A 316 4.77 -28.67 17.70
C PHE A 316 5.65 -27.43 17.82
N ASP A 317 5.05 -26.28 17.48
CA ASP A 317 5.60 -24.96 17.79
C ASP A 317 5.27 -24.60 19.24
N PRO A 318 6.12 -23.81 19.93
CA PRO A 318 5.79 -23.35 21.26
C PRO A 318 4.56 -22.42 21.19
N PRO A 319 3.63 -22.53 22.14
CA PRO A 319 2.45 -21.68 22.16
C PRO A 319 2.85 -20.24 22.49
N MET A 320 2.09 -19.27 21.97
CA MET A 320 2.35 -17.84 22.11
C MET A 320 1.31 -17.15 22.99
N ASN A 321 1.72 -16.12 23.72
CA ASN A 321 0.79 -15.26 24.46
C ASN A 321 0.43 -14.07 23.57
N VAL A 322 -0.86 -13.82 23.41
CA VAL A 322 -1.42 -12.83 22.49
C VAL A 322 -2.14 -11.75 23.28
N CYS A 323 -1.94 -10.50 22.91
CA CYS A 323 -2.64 -9.35 23.46
C CYS A 323 -3.32 -8.58 22.34
N SER A 324 -4.61 -8.31 22.43
CA SER A 324 -5.30 -7.32 21.58
C SER A 324 -5.27 -5.98 22.28
N LEU A 325 -4.93 -4.91 21.56
CA LEU A 325 -4.67 -3.58 22.12
C LEU A 325 -5.36 -2.48 21.29
N SER A 326 -6.20 -1.70 21.96
CA SER A 326 -6.91 -0.55 21.40
C SER A 326 -6.77 0.67 22.30
N ALA A 327 -6.56 1.84 21.73
CA ALA A 327 -6.34 3.08 22.47
C ALA A 327 -7.10 4.26 21.86
N VAL A 328 -7.43 5.24 22.70
CA VAL A 328 -8.11 6.47 22.32
C VAL A 328 -7.28 7.67 22.75
N SER A 329 -7.07 8.60 21.83
CA SER A 329 -6.50 9.92 22.07
C SER A 329 -7.42 10.97 21.45
N VAL A 330 -7.72 12.03 22.18
CA VAL A 330 -8.69 13.06 21.77
C VAL A 330 -8.04 14.45 21.81
N LEU A 331 -8.43 15.35 20.91
CA LEU A 331 -7.93 16.73 20.87
C LEU A 331 -8.71 17.59 21.87
N ALA A 332 -8.05 18.09 22.93
CA ALA A 332 -8.72 18.88 23.97
C ALA A 332 -8.72 20.40 23.66
N THR A 333 -7.55 21.00 23.44
CA THR A 333 -7.43 22.47 23.24
C THR A 333 -6.48 22.87 22.09
N SER A 334 -5.63 21.95 21.62
CA SER A 334 -4.77 22.06 20.42
C SER A 334 -3.81 20.86 20.28
N ALA A 335 -3.58 20.13 21.38
CA ALA A 335 -2.80 18.89 21.43
C ALA A 335 -3.70 17.66 21.63
N LYS A 336 -3.32 16.53 21.02
CA LYS A 336 -3.95 15.24 21.29
C LYS A 336 -3.54 14.77 22.67
N GLN A 337 -4.53 14.48 23.53
CA GLN A 337 -4.33 13.93 24.85
C GLN A 337 -4.72 12.44 24.88
N PRO A 338 -3.85 11.55 25.37
CA PRO A 338 -4.18 10.18 25.70
C PRO A 338 -5.33 10.13 26.71
N GLN A 339 -6.32 9.26 26.50
CA GLN A 339 -7.51 9.20 27.36
C GLN A 339 -7.74 7.82 27.97
N MET A 340 -7.77 6.79 27.14
CA MET A 340 -8.02 5.43 27.58
C MET A 340 -7.36 4.41 26.67
N VAL A 341 -7.15 3.22 27.23
CA VAL A 341 -6.59 2.07 26.53
C VAL A 341 -7.18 0.79 27.11
N SER A 342 -7.56 -0.13 26.23
CA SER A 342 -8.11 -1.44 26.59
C SER A 342 -7.22 -2.53 26.01
N ILE A 343 -7.10 -3.62 26.77
CA ILE A 343 -6.38 -4.82 26.35
C ILE A 343 -7.23 -6.06 26.59
N ASP A 344 -7.07 -7.08 25.74
CA ASP A 344 -7.55 -8.44 25.95
C ASP A 344 -6.38 -9.42 25.82
N ILE A 345 -6.23 -10.37 26.75
CA ILE A 345 -5.07 -11.26 26.80
C ILE A 345 -5.49 -12.72 26.69
N ILE A 346 -4.81 -13.45 25.80
CA ILE A 346 -4.96 -14.90 25.64
C ILE A 346 -3.60 -15.56 25.81
N LYS A 347 -3.53 -16.52 26.74
CA LYS A 347 -2.31 -17.30 26.99
C LYS A 347 -2.30 -18.59 26.19
N ASN A 348 -1.11 -19.09 25.90
CA ASN A 348 -0.89 -20.41 25.32
C ASN A 348 -1.62 -20.65 23.97
N VAL A 349 -1.66 -19.65 23.09
CA VAL A 349 -2.27 -19.74 21.77
C VAL A 349 -1.45 -20.64 20.85
N ASN A 350 -2.12 -21.60 20.20
CA ASN A 350 -1.51 -22.36 19.12
C ASN A 350 -1.50 -21.51 17.84
N ILE A 351 -0.30 -21.25 17.31
CA ILE A 351 -0.08 -20.38 16.15
C ILE A 351 -0.19 -21.09 14.79
N THR A 352 -0.40 -22.41 14.76
CA THR A 352 -0.52 -23.18 13.51
C THR A 352 -1.96 -23.40 13.06
N GLN A 353 -2.93 -23.07 13.92
CA GLN A 353 -4.36 -23.29 13.66
C GLN A 353 -5.19 -22.09 14.13
N PRO A 354 -6.38 -21.86 13.55
CA PRO A 354 -7.31 -20.86 14.05
C PRO A 354 -7.72 -21.14 15.50
N MET A 355 -7.89 -20.08 16.28
CA MET A 355 -8.46 -20.15 17.62
C MET A 355 -9.95 -20.50 17.54
N LYS A 356 -10.41 -21.56 18.21
CA LYS A 356 -11.84 -21.93 18.19
C LYS A 356 -12.65 -21.06 19.14
N THR A 357 -12.21 -20.95 20.38
CA THR A 357 -12.80 -20.11 21.43
C THR A 357 -11.70 -19.66 22.39
N TRP A 358 -11.89 -18.52 23.06
CA TRP A 358 -11.01 -18.06 24.14
C TRP A 358 -11.82 -17.42 25.26
N LYS A 359 -11.23 -17.40 26.46
CA LYS A 359 -11.75 -16.68 27.60
C LYS A 359 -11.25 -15.25 27.55
N GLU A 360 -12.17 -14.29 27.63
CA GLU A 360 -11.85 -12.87 27.65
C GLU A 360 -11.22 -12.48 29.00
N GLU A 361 -10.08 -11.80 28.97
CA GLU A 361 -9.40 -11.23 30.16
C GLU A 361 -9.17 -9.73 29.94
N ILE A 362 -10.27 -9.00 29.75
CA ILE A 362 -10.23 -7.59 29.33
C ILE A 362 -9.93 -6.67 30.52
N GLN A 363 -9.01 -5.72 30.30
CA GLN A 363 -8.69 -4.65 31.24
C GLN A 363 -8.69 -3.30 30.51
N THR A 364 -9.35 -2.31 31.10
CA THR A 364 -9.40 -0.93 30.60
C THR A 364 -8.76 0.02 31.60
N PHE A 365 -7.88 0.89 31.10
CA PHE A 365 -7.11 1.87 31.88
C PHE A 365 -7.47 3.29 31.42
N TYR A 366 -7.74 4.18 32.37
CA TYR A 366 -8.13 5.58 32.12
C TYR A 366 -7.07 6.55 32.62
N ILE A 367 -6.97 7.68 31.93
CA ILE A 367 -6.17 8.83 32.36
C ILE A 367 -7.16 9.91 32.78
N SER A 368 -7.47 9.98 34.07
CA SER A 368 -8.40 10.97 34.62
C SER A 368 -8.16 11.19 36.10
N GLN A 369 -8.28 12.45 36.54
CA GLN A 369 -8.24 12.82 37.96
C GLN A 369 -9.58 12.54 38.67
N LYS A 370 -10.67 12.38 37.91
CA LYS A 370 -12.01 12.13 38.46
C LYS A 370 -12.27 10.62 38.43
N ASN A 371 -12.31 10.00 39.61
CA ASN A 371 -12.84 8.63 39.75
C ASN A 371 -14.35 8.66 39.51
N ALA A 372 -14.75 8.41 38.26
CA ALA A 372 -16.14 8.04 37.98
C ALA A 372 -16.41 6.65 38.58
N LYS A 373 -17.65 6.38 39.01
CA LYS A 373 -18.08 5.03 39.41
C LYS A 373 -18.21 4.12 38.17
N CYS A 374 -17.16 3.97 37.38
CA CYS A 374 -17.14 3.09 36.21
C CYS A 374 -16.11 1.96 36.40
N ALA A 375 -16.30 0.86 35.69
CA ALA A 375 -15.39 -0.28 35.76
C ALA A 375 -14.06 0.05 35.05
N GLY A 376 -12.94 -0.40 35.63
CA GLY A 376 -11.58 -0.24 35.09
C GLY A 376 -10.62 0.43 36.08
N LYS A 377 -9.39 0.70 35.63
CA LYS A 377 -8.33 1.25 36.49
C LYS A 377 -8.02 2.69 36.10
N PHE A 378 -8.08 3.60 37.06
CA PHE A 378 -7.80 5.02 36.85
C PHE A 378 -6.36 5.36 37.23
N PHE A 379 -5.75 6.21 36.41
CA PHE A 379 -4.41 6.75 36.62
C PHE A 379 -4.46 8.26 36.49
N LEU A 380 -3.62 8.92 37.29
CA LEU A 380 -3.52 10.38 37.29
C LEU A 380 -2.73 10.87 36.08
N THR A 381 -1.77 10.05 35.64
CA THR A 381 -0.83 10.42 34.59
C THR A 381 -0.75 9.36 33.50
N SER A 382 -0.45 9.83 32.29
CA SER A 382 -0.29 8.96 31.12
C SER A 382 0.93 8.03 31.23
N GLU A 383 1.96 8.47 31.95
CA GLU A 383 3.16 7.72 32.28
C GLU A 383 2.86 6.42 33.04
N GLU A 384 2.00 6.52 34.06
CA GLU A 384 1.62 5.37 34.89
C GLU A 384 0.89 4.31 34.07
N VAL A 385 0.06 4.72 33.11
CA VAL A 385 -0.63 3.79 32.20
C VAL A 385 0.36 3.05 31.30
N VAL A 386 1.33 3.74 30.71
CA VAL A 386 2.36 3.08 29.87
C VAL A 386 3.20 2.12 30.68
N LYS A 387 3.61 2.50 31.89
CA LYS A 387 4.33 1.62 32.81
C LYS A 387 3.49 0.39 33.15
N GLN A 388 2.21 0.57 33.48
CA GLN A 388 1.30 -0.52 33.80
C GLN A 388 1.10 -1.49 32.63
N ILE A 389 1.00 -1.00 31.39
CA ILE A 389 0.93 -1.83 30.19
C ILE A 389 2.26 -2.59 29.99
N GLY A 390 3.38 -1.89 30.15
CA GLY A 390 4.71 -2.49 30.12
C GLY A 390 4.84 -3.64 31.12
N ASP A 391 4.45 -3.42 32.37
CA ASP A 391 4.45 -4.43 33.43
C ASP A 391 3.56 -5.61 33.07
N ILE A 392 2.37 -5.39 32.51
CA ILE A 392 1.49 -6.45 32.04
C ILE A 392 2.16 -7.26 30.92
N PHE A 393 2.81 -6.59 29.96
CA PHE A 393 3.51 -7.25 28.86
C PHE A 393 4.68 -8.12 29.34
N GLN A 394 5.33 -7.74 30.44
CA GLN A 394 6.37 -8.53 31.10
C GLN A 394 5.77 -9.69 31.91
N ILE A 395 4.78 -9.43 32.77
CA ILE A 395 4.14 -10.43 33.64
C ILE A 395 3.48 -11.54 32.84
N TYR A 396 2.77 -11.18 31.77
CA TYR A 396 2.08 -12.12 30.89
C TYR A 396 2.97 -12.64 29.75
N ASP A 397 4.21 -12.16 29.66
CA ASP A 397 5.20 -12.53 28.63
C ASP A 397 4.61 -12.54 27.21
N ILE A 398 4.03 -11.42 26.80
CA ILE A 398 3.29 -11.27 25.52
C ILE A 398 4.23 -11.41 24.32
N ASP A 399 3.87 -12.26 23.35
CA ASP A 399 4.67 -12.46 22.12
C ASP A 399 4.07 -11.73 20.92
N ILE A 400 2.74 -11.69 20.83
CA ILE A 400 1.98 -11.11 19.71
C ILE A 400 1.08 -10.00 20.23
N VAL A 401 1.11 -8.84 19.57
CA VAL A 401 0.20 -7.72 19.82
C VAL A 401 -0.68 -7.54 18.59
N ILE A 402 -2.00 -7.68 18.74
CA ILE A 402 -2.99 -7.44 17.70
C ILE A 402 -3.55 -6.03 17.90
N SER A 403 -3.72 -5.29 16.81
CA SER A 403 -4.38 -4.00 16.81
C SER A 403 -5.06 -3.73 15.47
N HIS A 404 -5.82 -2.64 15.38
CA HIS A 404 -6.39 -2.15 14.13
C HIS A 404 -5.91 -0.73 13.85
N ASP A 405 -5.15 -0.57 12.75
CA ASP A 405 -4.53 0.69 12.35
C ASP A 405 -3.68 1.27 13.49
N PHE A 406 -2.70 0.45 13.93
CA PHE A 406 -1.87 0.72 15.10
C PHE A 406 -1.17 2.09 14.99
N ILE A 407 -0.68 2.43 13.80
CA ILE A 407 0.04 3.68 13.54
C ILE A 407 -0.85 4.91 13.77
N THR A 408 -2.14 4.81 13.47
CA THR A 408 -3.08 5.93 13.57
C THR A 408 -3.70 6.05 14.96
N HIS A 409 -4.02 4.92 15.62
CA HIS A 409 -4.80 4.94 16.86
C HIS A 409 -3.98 4.69 18.13
N VAL A 410 -2.97 3.81 18.06
CA VAL A 410 -2.24 3.35 19.25
C VAL A 410 -0.86 3.99 19.37
N LEU A 411 -0.13 4.12 18.27
CA LEU A 411 1.19 4.74 18.27
C LEU A 411 1.16 6.20 18.78
N PRO A 412 0.19 7.06 18.41
CA PRO A 412 0.16 8.43 18.92
C PRO A 412 -0.07 8.49 20.43
N PHE A 413 -0.83 7.53 20.99
CA PHE A 413 -1.00 7.40 22.44
C PHE A 413 0.37 7.23 23.11
N PHE A 414 1.21 6.31 22.62
CA PHE A 414 2.55 6.09 23.19
C PHE A 414 3.56 7.21 22.86
N ASP A 415 3.51 7.79 21.67
CA ASP A 415 4.45 8.85 21.24
C ASP A 415 4.29 10.13 22.06
N VAL A 416 3.05 10.55 22.32
CA VAL A 416 2.78 11.73 23.17
C VAL A 416 3.42 11.55 24.55
N ILE A 417 3.21 10.39 25.16
CA ILE A 417 3.70 10.06 26.51
C ILE A 417 5.23 9.99 26.54
N ASN A 418 5.82 9.42 25.49
CA ASN A 418 7.27 9.33 25.42
C ASN A 418 7.95 10.70 25.29
N ARG A 419 7.36 11.63 24.52
CA ARG A 419 7.92 12.98 24.33
C ARG A 419 7.79 13.85 25.58
N SER A 420 6.71 13.71 26.34
CA SER A 420 6.48 14.49 27.56
C SER A 420 7.40 14.09 28.70
N SER A 421 7.78 12.82 28.80
CA SER A 421 8.14 12.25 30.11
C SER A 421 9.52 11.59 30.18
N LYS A 422 10.23 11.40 29.06
CA LYS A 422 11.59 10.80 28.99
C LYS A 422 11.73 9.47 29.78
N ILE A 423 10.66 8.70 29.91
CA ILE A 423 10.61 7.42 30.62
C ILE A 423 11.58 6.46 29.94
N VAL A 424 12.40 5.70 30.68
CA VAL A 424 13.29 4.66 30.12
C VAL A 424 12.54 3.32 29.95
N GLU A 425 11.55 3.12 30.80
CA GLU A 425 10.65 1.97 30.88
C GLU A 425 9.70 1.84 29.68
N PHE A 426 9.57 2.84 28.78
CA PHE A 426 8.79 2.68 27.54
C PHE A 426 9.25 1.45 26.72
N SER A 427 10.54 1.10 26.83
CA SER A 427 11.14 -0.01 26.11
C SER A 427 10.60 -1.38 26.56
N THR A 428 9.90 -1.45 27.69
CA THR A 428 9.19 -2.66 28.17
C THR A 428 8.01 -3.06 27.29
N LEU A 429 7.48 -2.13 26.48
CA LEU A 429 6.49 -2.43 25.43
C LEU A 429 7.08 -3.37 24.37
N GLY A 430 8.37 -3.25 24.07
CA GLY A 430 9.13 -4.20 23.27
C GLY A 430 9.84 -5.25 24.14
N ARG A 431 10.81 -5.95 23.55
CA ARG A 431 11.74 -6.86 24.26
C ARG A 431 13.18 -6.37 24.27
N LEU A 432 13.50 -5.25 23.63
CA LEU A 432 14.82 -4.62 23.70
C LEU A 432 14.85 -3.56 24.78
N LYS A 433 15.88 -3.57 25.65
CA LYS A 433 16.13 -2.44 26.55
C LYS A 433 16.70 -1.27 25.76
N ARG A 434 16.07 -0.11 25.84
CA ARG A 434 16.50 1.10 25.12
C ARG A 434 16.35 2.31 26.02
N THR A 435 17.36 3.17 26.03
CA THR A 435 17.36 4.45 26.77
C THR A 435 16.75 5.60 25.97
N LYS A 436 16.65 5.44 24.65
CA LYS A 436 15.98 6.36 23.73
C LYS A 436 15.10 5.53 22.81
N THR A 437 13.94 6.07 22.41
CA THR A 437 13.09 5.43 21.39
C THR A 437 13.82 5.16 20.09
N GLY A 438 14.90 5.89 19.81
CA GLY A 438 15.67 5.77 18.57
C GLY A 438 14.88 6.25 17.35
N VAL A 439 13.77 6.96 17.58
CA VAL A 439 12.92 7.54 16.56
C VAL A 439 13.05 9.06 16.66
N ASN A 440 14.03 9.63 15.96
CA ASN A 440 13.86 11.01 15.51
C ASN A 440 12.81 10.90 14.41
N PHE A 441 11.56 11.24 14.71
CA PHE A 441 10.54 11.37 13.66
C PHE A 441 10.98 12.51 12.76
N SER A 442 11.72 12.22 11.68
CA SER A 442 11.82 13.20 10.61
C SER A 442 10.41 13.34 10.04
N LYS A 443 10.04 14.54 9.58
CA LYS A 443 8.79 14.73 8.83
C LYS A 443 8.70 13.76 7.63
N LYS A 444 9.83 13.20 7.17
CA LYS A 444 9.96 12.20 6.10
C LYS A 444 9.54 10.78 6.53
N ASP A 445 9.87 10.35 7.75
CA ASP A 445 9.50 9.02 8.28
C ASP A 445 7.98 8.89 8.53
N LEU A 446 7.35 9.99 8.92
CA LEU A 446 5.89 10.09 9.03
C LEU A 446 5.20 10.14 7.65
N LYS A 447 5.90 10.63 6.61
CA LYS A 447 5.39 10.69 5.22
C LYS A 447 5.39 9.32 4.54
N GLU A 448 6.31 8.42 4.88
CA GLU A 448 6.44 7.13 4.20
C GLU A 448 5.70 5.96 4.86
N LYS A 449 4.98 6.16 5.98
CA LYS A 449 4.32 5.07 6.74
C LYS A 449 5.25 3.87 7.02
N ASN A 450 6.57 4.10 7.02
CA ASN A 450 7.58 3.05 7.01
C ASN A 450 8.28 2.92 8.37
N PHE A 451 8.17 1.72 8.92
CA PHE A 451 9.05 1.03 9.87
C PHE A 451 9.36 1.66 11.25
N SER A 452 9.62 2.96 11.34
CA SER A 452 10.18 3.60 12.54
C SER A 452 9.25 3.59 13.75
N GLY A 453 7.95 3.83 13.56
CA GLY A 453 6.94 3.78 14.63
C GLY A 453 6.68 2.38 15.20
N ARG A 454 6.99 1.31 14.46
CA ARG A 454 6.80 -0.08 14.90
C ARG A 454 7.93 -0.58 15.80
N ASN A 455 9.03 0.15 15.87
CA ASN A 455 10.15 -0.15 16.75
C ASN A 455 9.82 -0.08 18.25
N PHE A 456 8.67 0.51 18.63
CA PHE A 456 8.14 0.43 20.01
C PHE A 456 7.88 -1.01 20.44
N MET A 457 7.47 -1.86 19.49
CA MET A 457 7.14 -3.26 19.72
C MET A 457 8.28 -4.19 19.30
N SER A 458 9.53 -3.71 19.13
CA SER A 458 10.65 -4.56 18.69
C SER A 458 10.78 -5.81 19.56
N GLY A 459 10.72 -7.00 18.94
CA GLY A 459 10.73 -8.30 19.62
C GLY A 459 9.36 -8.82 20.07
N ARG A 460 8.28 -8.09 19.78
CA ARG A 460 6.90 -8.59 19.84
C ARG A 460 6.28 -8.44 18.45
N LEU A 461 5.61 -9.48 17.98
CA LEU A 461 5.03 -9.50 16.65
C LEU A 461 3.76 -8.62 16.63
N LEU A 462 3.78 -7.53 15.84
CA LEU A 462 2.63 -6.65 15.67
C LEU A 462 1.74 -7.15 14.51
N VAL A 463 0.52 -7.54 14.82
CA VAL A 463 -0.53 -7.94 13.88
C VAL A 463 -1.49 -6.77 13.70
N ASP A 464 -1.27 -5.98 12.66
CA ASP A 464 -2.16 -4.87 12.31
C ASP A 464 -3.25 -5.35 11.34
N THR A 465 -4.46 -5.54 11.87
CA THR A 465 -5.61 -6.05 11.09
C THR A 465 -6.03 -5.10 9.97
N TYR A 466 -5.76 -3.79 10.08
CA TYR A 466 -6.04 -2.82 9.02
C TYR A 466 -5.09 -2.99 7.83
N VAL A 467 -3.81 -3.28 8.09
CA VAL A 467 -2.81 -3.53 7.03
C VAL A 467 -3.08 -4.88 6.37
N LEU A 468 -3.33 -5.91 7.17
CA LEU A 468 -3.50 -7.29 6.70
C LEU A 468 -4.83 -7.47 5.94
N SER A 469 -5.92 -6.82 6.37
CA SER A 469 -7.20 -6.86 5.65
C SER A 469 -7.07 -6.39 4.20
N LYS A 470 -6.24 -5.39 3.91
CA LYS A 470 -5.96 -4.94 2.53
C LYS A 470 -5.34 -6.02 1.64
N GLU A 471 -4.59 -6.96 2.21
CA GLU A 471 -3.98 -8.07 1.49
C GLU A 471 -4.91 -9.27 1.35
N TYR A 472 -5.58 -9.64 2.45
CA TYR A 472 -6.33 -10.89 2.55
C TYR A 472 -7.83 -10.76 2.25
N LEU A 473 -8.43 -9.58 2.44
CA LEU A 473 -9.87 -9.33 2.19
C LEU A 473 -10.09 -8.55 0.89
N ARG A 474 -9.79 -9.19 -0.26
CA ARG A 474 -9.79 -8.55 -1.59
C ARG A 474 -11.16 -8.03 -2.09
N GLY A 475 -12.25 -8.33 -1.39
CA GLY A 475 -13.59 -7.80 -1.66
C GLY A 475 -13.95 -6.56 -0.83
N GLU A 476 -13.35 -6.43 0.36
CA GLU A 476 -13.62 -5.32 1.26
C GLU A 476 -12.79 -4.11 0.87
N LYS A 477 -13.49 -2.98 0.88
CA LYS A 477 -13.03 -1.80 0.17
C LYS A 477 -12.92 -0.59 1.11
N VAL A 478 -13.66 -0.61 2.20
CA VAL A 478 -13.37 0.18 3.39
C VAL A 478 -12.78 -0.79 4.42
N ASN A 479 -11.62 -0.46 4.98
CA ASN A 479 -10.94 -1.34 5.94
C ASN A 479 -11.14 -0.84 7.38
N ASP A 480 -12.07 0.08 7.61
CA ASP A 480 -12.46 0.49 8.95
C ASP A 480 -12.98 -0.72 9.72
N LEU A 481 -12.61 -0.82 11.01
CA LEU A 481 -12.96 -1.95 11.85
C LEU A 481 -14.46 -2.27 11.81
N ASP A 482 -15.32 -1.25 11.93
CA ASP A 482 -16.78 -1.41 11.94
C ASP A 482 -17.32 -2.05 10.66
N VAL A 483 -16.78 -1.62 9.51
CA VAL A 483 -17.18 -2.17 8.21
C VAL A 483 -16.73 -3.61 8.09
N LEU A 484 -15.51 -3.92 8.54
CA LEU A 484 -14.99 -5.29 8.52
C LEU A 484 -15.77 -6.20 9.47
N VAL A 485 -16.16 -5.72 10.66
CA VAL A 485 -16.99 -6.47 11.60
C VAL A 485 -18.36 -6.77 10.99
N SER A 486 -19.03 -5.77 10.43
CA SER A 486 -20.33 -5.96 9.80
C SER A 486 -20.27 -6.87 8.57
N ASN A 487 -19.38 -6.58 7.63
CA ASN A 487 -19.34 -7.30 6.35
C ASN A 487 -18.69 -8.67 6.44
N TYR A 488 -17.62 -8.81 7.24
CA TYR A 488 -16.80 -10.02 7.27
C TYR A 488 -17.10 -10.91 8.49
N LEU A 489 -17.30 -10.33 9.67
CA LEU A 489 -17.71 -11.10 10.86
C LEU A 489 -19.22 -11.32 10.95
N LYS A 490 -20.04 -10.59 10.16
CA LYS A 490 -21.51 -10.65 10.18
C LYS A 490 -22.06 -10.36 11.57
N LYS A 491 -21.45 -9.39 12.27
CA LYS A 491 -21.86 -8.94 13.59
C LYS A 491 -22.25 -7.47 13.56
N GLU A 492 -23.24 -7.12 14.35
CA GLU A 492 -23.59 -5.72 14.63
C GLU A 492 -22.89 -5.26 15.90
N ARG A 493 -22.43 -4.01 15.87
CA ARG A 493 -21.85 -3.33 17.02
C ARG A 493 -22.96 -2.92 17.97
N LYS A 494 -22.78 -3.11 19.27
CA LYS A 494 -23.81 -2.74 20.25
C LYS A 494 -23.70 -1.27 20.65
N GLU A 495 -22.49 -0.79 20.83
CA GLU A 495 -22.23 0.59 21.26
C GLU A 495 -21.66 1.38 20.08
N THR A 496 -22.40 2.36 19.55
CA THR A 496 -21.92 3.22 18.44
C THR A 496 -21.38 4.54 18.97
N VAL A 497 -20.25 5.01 18.42
CA VAL A 497 -19.77 6.37 18.69
C VAL A 497 -20.40 7.29 17.64
N ASP A 498 -20.99 8.39 18.09
CA ASP A 498 -21.51 9.39 17.18
C ASP A 498 -20.35 10.03 16.40
N LEU A 499 -20.36 9.82 15.09
CA LEU A 499 -19.31 10.27 14.18
C LEU A 499 -19.43 11.76 13.83
N THR A 500 -20.51 12.44 14.26
CA THR A 500 -20.66 13.89 14.05
C THR A 500 -19.92 14.70 15.12
N LEU A 501 -19.70 14.13 16.31
CA LEU A 501 -19.00 14.79 17.40
C LEU A 501 -17.60 15.24 16.97
N SER A 502 -17.32 16.51 17.20
CA SER A 502 -15.97 17.04 17.10
C SER A 502 -15.06 16.41 18.16
N SER A 503 -13.74 16.55 17.99
CA SER A 503 -12.80 16.05 19.01
C SER A 503 -13.00 16.72 20.37
N ALA A 504 -13.40 17.99 20.41
CA ALA A 504 -13.66 18.68 21.68
C ALA A 504 -14.91 18.12 22.37
N GLU A 505 -15.99 17.91 21.62
CA GLU A 505 -17.23 17.34 22.16
C GLU A 505 -17.07 15.89 22.61
N LEU A 506 -16.27 15.10 21.87
CA LEU A 506 -15.93 13.75 22.29
C LEU A 506 -15.11 13.75 23.60
N PHE A 507 -14.21 14.73 23.77
CA PHE A 507 -13.45 14.91 25.01
C PHE A 507 -14.38 15.27 26.17
N ASP A 508 -15.30 16.21 25.97
CA ASP A 508 -16.28 16.62 26.98
C ASP A 508 -17.24 15.48 27.34
N PHE A 509 -17.74 14.76 26.33
CA PHE A 509 -18.56 13.57 26.52
C PHE A 509 -17.84 12.50 27.33
N MET A 510 -16.57 12.22 27.03
CA MET A 510 -15.76 11.27 27.79
C MET A 510 -15.46 11.70 29.23
N ASN A 511 -15.57 13.00 29.53
CA ASN A 511 -15.47 13.51 30.90
C ASN A 511 -16.77 13.38 31.71
N THR A 512 -17.86 12.90 31.09
CA THR A 512 -19.10 12.52 31.78
C THR A 512 -19.07 11.05 32.20
N PRO A 513 -19.71 10.65 33.32
CA PRO A 513 -19.79 9.24 33.72
C PRO A 513 -20.42 8.33 32.65
N GLU A 514 -21.48 8.80 31.99
CA GLU A 514 -22.19 8.07 30.95
C GLU A 514 -21.32 7.89 29.70
N GLY A 515 -20.68 8.96 29.24
CA GLY A 515 -19.82 8.89 28.06
C GLY A 515 -18.54 8.10 28.28
N LEU A 516 -17.98 8.13 29.50
CA LEU A 516 -16.84 7.30 29.87
C LEU A 516 -17.19 5.80 29.84
N GLU A 517 -18.34 5.42 30.41
CA GLU A 517 -18.81 4.03 30.39
C GLU A 517 -19.18 3.55 28.98
N HIS A 518 -19.77 4.43 28.16
CA HIS A 518 -20.03 4.15 26.75
C HIS A 518 -18.74 3.86 25.99
N MET A 519 -17.75 4.73 26.14
CA MET A 519 -16.46 4.60 25.46
C MET A 519 -15.65 3.40 25.97
N ARG A 520 -15.76 3.04 27.26
CA ARG A 520 -15.20 1.79 27.79
C ARG A 520 -15.73 0.60 27.01
N LYS A 521 -17.05 0.41 26.99
CA LYS A 521 -17.66 -0.73 26.30
C LYS A 521 -17.31 -0.75 24.80
N TYR A 522 -17.28 0.40 24.16
CA TYR A 522 -16.84 0.53 22.76
C TYR A 522 -15.40 0.03 22.56
N GLN A 523 -14.47 0.38 23.46
CA GLN A 523 -13.08 -0.10 23.39
C GLN A 523 -12.93 -1.58 23.73
N GLU A 524 -13.74 -2.10 24.66
CA GLU A 524 -13.78 -3.53 24.97
C GLU A 524 -14.31 -4.34 23.80
N GLU A 525 -15.30 -3.83 23.06
CA GLU A 525 -15.72 -4.42 21.79
C GLU A 525 -14.61 -4.35 20.72
N ASN A 526 -13.85 -3.25 20.66
CA ASN A 526 -12.76 -3.11 19.68
C ASN A 526 -11.68 -4.18 19.87
N VAL A 527 -11.21 -4.41 21.09
CA VAL A 527 -10.18 -5.44 21.33
C VAL A 527 -10.69 -6.84 21.00
N LYS A 528 -11.98 -7.13 21.26
CA LYS A 528 -12.63 -8.39 20.86
C LYS A 528 -12.72 -8.53 19.35
N PHE A 529 -13.24 -7.51 18.66
CA PHE A 529 -13.38 -7.52 17.21
C PHE A 529 -12.04 -7.62 16.50
N GLN A 530 -11.00 -6.96 17.00
CA GLN A 530 -9.63 -7.09 16.49
C GLN A 530 -9.13 -8.54 16.59
N MET A 531 -9.35 -9.19 17.72
CA MET A 531 -8.97 -10.60 17.95
C MET A 531 -9.75 -11.55 17.02
N GLU A 532 -11.08 -11.39 16.97
CA GLU A 532 -11.95 -12.18 16.08
C GLU A 532 -11.62 -11.99 14.61
N LEU A 533 -11.35 -10.75 14.18
CA LEU A 533 -10.99 -10.44 12.82
C LEU A 533 -9.65 -11.08 12.44
N ALA A 534 -8.62 -10.95 13.28
CA ALA A 534 -7.33 -11.60 13.07
C ALA A 534 -7.47 -13.13 12.97
N ASN A 535 -8.31 -13.71 13.84
CA ASN A 535 -8.59 -15.14 13.85
C ASN A 535 -9.37 -15.61 12.61
N LYS A 536 -10.42 -14.89 12.22
CA LYS A 536 -11.25 -15.21 11.04
C LYS A 536 -10.46 -15.13 9.74
N MET A 537 -9.56 -14.14 9.62
CA MET A 537 -8.64 -14.03 8.50
C MET A 537 -7.51 -15.09 8.55
N ASN A 538 -7.35 -15.79 9.67
CA ASN A 538 -6.27 -16.75 9.94
C ASN A 538 -4.87 -16.16 9.70
N VAL A 539 -4.66 -14.87 10.01
CA VAL A 539 -3.44 -14.15 9.59
C VAL A 539 -2.19 -14.62 10.32
N ILE A 540 -2.28 -15.05 11.59
CA ILE A 540 -1.13 -15.53 12.35
C ILE A 540 -0.55 -16.78 11.68
N ALA A 541 -1.37 -17.82 11.49
CA ALA A 541 -0.92 -19.06 10.85
C ALA A 541 -0.51 -18.85 9.38
N MET A 542 -1.30 -18.09 8.61
CA MET A 542 -1.01 -17.80 7.20
C MET A 542 0.32 -17.06 7.03
N THR A 543 0.56 -16.01 7.82
CA THR A 543 1.81 -15.24 7.72
C THR A 543 3.02 -16.01 8.23
N LYS A 544 2.86 -16.87 9.24
CA LYS A 544 3.89 -17.83 9.66
C LYS A 544 4.32 -18.69 8.48
N VAL A 545 3.37 -19.40 7.86
CA VAL A 545 3.66 -20.33 6.76
C VAL A 545 4.29 -19.60 5.57
N LEU A 546 3.76 -18.43 5.18
CA LEU A 546 4.36 -17.60 4.14
C LEU A 546 5.82 -17.25 4.46
N THR A 547 6.11 -16.90 5.72
CA THR A 547 7.46 -16.58 6.18
C THR A 547 8.36 -17.82 6.18
N ASN A 548 7.86 -19.00 6.57
CA ASN A 548 8.62 -20.25 6.49
C ASN A 548 8.90 -20.67 5.03
N LEU A 549 7.99 -20.41 4.10
CA LEU A 549 8.19 -20.67 2.67
C LEU A 549 9.23 -19.74 2.06
N ALA A 550 9.12 -18.43 2.35
CA ALA A 550 10.01 -17.40 1.84
C ALA A 550 11.40 -17.44 2.50
N GLY A 551 11.43 -17.70 3.81
CA GLY A 551 12.63 -17.60 4.64
C GLY A 551 13.01 -16.17 5.03
N ASN A 552 12.07 -15.22 4.99
CA ASN A 552 12.25 -13.85 5.49
C ASN A 552 11.90 -13.74 6.99
N ILE A 553 11.75 -12.51 7.48
CA ILE A 553 11.43 -12.18 8.87
C ILE A 553 9.90 -12.10 9.05
N TRP A 554 9.36 -12.69 10.12
CA TRP A 554 7.89 -12.78 10.30
C TRP A 554 7.25 -11.41 10.52
N SER A 555 7.88 -10.55 11.32
CA SER A 555 7.43 -9.16 11.51
C SER A 555 7.33 -8.38 10.19
N HIS A 556 8.18 -8.67 9.21
CA HIS A 556 8.09 -8.04 7.89
C HIS A 556 6.95 -8.60 7.03
N THR A 557 6.70 -9.92 7.10
CA THR A 557 5.53 -10.52 6.44
C THR A 557 4.22 -9.94 6.99
N LEU A 558 4.14 -9.73 8.30
CA LEU A 558 2.99 -9.08 8.96
C LEU A 558 2.78 -7.63 8.49
N ASN A 559 3.80 -6.99 7.92
CA ASN A 559 3.74 -5.65 7.38
C ASN A 559 3.24 -5.59 5.92
N GLY A 560 2.96 -6.73 5.27
CA GLY A 560 2.46 -6.79 3.89
C GLY A 560 3.52 -6.61 2.81
N GLN A 561 4.82 -6.80 3.13
CA GLN A 561 5.93 -6.63 2.19
C GLN A 561 6.08 -7.84 1.24
N ARG A 562 5.26 -7.89 0.20
CA ARG A 562 5.18 -9.06 -0.72
C ARG A 562 6.47 -9.31 -1.51
N ALA A 563 7.12 -8.25 -1.98
CA ALA A 563 8.34 -8.35 -2.79
C ALA A 563 9.49 -8.95 -1.99
N GLU A 564 9.62 -8.57 -0.72
CA GLU A 564 10.68 -9.07 0.17
C GLU A 564 10.57 -10.58 0.40
N ARG A 565 9.35 -11.14 0.48
CA ARG A 565 9.14 -12.59 0.60
C ARG A 565 9.77 -13.36 -0.57
N VAL A 566 9.55 -12.90 -1.81
CA VAL A 566 10.15 -13.54 -3.00
C VAL A 566 11.65 -13.29 -3.04
N GLU A 567 12.10 -12.11 -2.62
CA GLU A 567 13.52 -11.79 -2.57
C GLU A 567 14.28 -12.75 -1.65
N TYR A 568 13.80 -12.98 -0.42
CA TYR A 568 14.42 -13.95 0.50
C TYR A 568 14.36 -15.38 -0.05
N LEU A 569 13.25 -15.77 -0.70
CA LEU A 569 13.13 -17.10 -1.30
C LEU A 569 14.26 -17.34 -2.32
N LEU A 570 14.51 -16.36 -3.19
CA LEU A 570 15.60 -16.40 -4.16
C LEU A 570 16.96 -16.30 -3.45
N LEU A 571 17.11 -15.41 -2.47
CA LEU A 571 18.34 -15.21 -1.72
C LEU A 571 18.81 -16.50 -1.04
N HIS A 572 17.92 -17.25 -0.40
CA HIS A 572 18.21 -18.56 0.19
C HIS A 572 18.77 -19.54 -0.85
N GLU A 573 18.18 -19.59 -2.05
CA GLU A 573 18.64 -20.49 -3.11
C GLU A 573 20.01 -20.05 -3.69
N PHE A 574 20.23 -18.75 -3.89
CA PHE A 574 21.52 -18.21 -4.36
C PHE A 574 22.63 -18.33 -3.31
N MET A 575 22.31 -18.11 -2.03
CA MET A 575 23.25 -18.28 -0.91
C MET A 575 23.67 -19.74 -0.73
N LYS A 576 22.74 -20.69 -0.92
CA LYS A 576 23.07 -22.13 -0.95
C LYS A 576 24.07 -22.46 -2.08
N ARG A 577 23.99 -21.74 -3.20
CA ARG A 577 24.88 -21.87 -4.37
C ARG A 577 25.92 -20.74 -4.46
N ARG A 578 26.33 -20.15 -3.33
CA ARG A 578 27.25 -19.00 -3.30
C ARG A 578 28.64 -19.26 -3.88
N SER A 579 29.04 -20.52 -4.04
CA SER A 579 30.26 -20.92 -4.75
C SER A 579 30.11 -20.83 -6.27
N GLU A 580 28.88 -20.88 -6.77
CA GLU A 580 28.54 -20.83 -8.21
C GLU A 580 28.16 -19.41 -8.63
N PHE A 581 27.46 -18.64 -7.77
CA PHE A 581 26.88 -17.35 -8.14
C PHE A 581 27.43 -16.17 -7.34
N VAL A 582 27.57 -15.03 -8.02
CA VAL A 582 27.69 -13.72 -7.38
C VAL A 582 26.28 -13.21 -7.09
N ILE A 583 25.99 -12.93 -5.82
CA ILE A 583 24.65 -12.50 -5.40
C ILE A 583 24.45 -11.03 -5.75
N PRO A 584 23.34 -10.65 -6.43
CA PRO A 584 23.09 -9.26 -6.78
C PRO A 584 22.93 -8.37 -5.55
N ASP A 585 23.45 -7.15 -5.65
CA ASP A 585 23.20 -6.09 -4.69
C ASP A 585 21.82 -5.44 -4.89
N LYS A 586 21.19 -4.99 -3.79
CA LYS A 586 19.98 -4.16 -3.82
C LYS A 586 20.27 -2.83 -4.53
N ARG A 587 19.40 -2.45 -5.48
CA ARG A 587 19.51 -1.18 -6.23
C ARG A 587 18.48 -0.18 -5.71
N TYR A 588 18.94 0.94 -5.18
CA TYR A 588 18.08 2.07 -4.79
C TYR A 588 17.99 3.04 -5.97
N LEU A 589 17.04 2.80 -6.88
CA LEU A 589 16.84 3.64 -8.06
C LEU A 589 15.89 4.78 -7.72
N GLU A 590 16.39 5.83 -7.08
CA GLU A 590 15.62 7.06 -6.83
C GLU A 590 15.38 7.83 -8.14
N GLY A 591 14.16 8.37 -8.32
CA GLY A 591 13.86 9.39 -9.34
C GLY A 591 13.66 8.95 -10.79
N GLN A 592 13.93 7.69 -11.16
CA GLN A 592 13.72 7.24 -12.54
C GLN A 592 12.29 6.74 -12.79
N GLN A 593 11.56 7.43 -13.68
CA GLN A 593 10.21 7.04 -14.12
C GLN A 593 10.16 5.59 -14.62
N HIS A 594 9.07 4.88 -14.29
CA HIS A 594 8.80 3.54 -14.79
C HIS A 594 8.66 3.57 -16.31
N LYS A 595 9.60 2.94 -17.05
CA LYS A 595 9.29 2.47 -18.40
C LYS A 595 8.24 1.37 -18.25
N LYS A 596 7.00 1.68 -18.61
CA LYS A 596 5.91 0.71 -18.56
C LYS A 596 6.13 -0.31 -19.67
N TYR A 597 6.08 -1.59 -19.32
CA TYR A 597 6.01 -2.65 -20.31
C TYR A 597 4.58 -3.15 -20.50
N ALA A 598 4.32 -3.78 -21.65
CA ALA A 598 3.01 -4.32 -21.96
C ALA A 598 2.62 -5.46 -20.99
N GLY A 599 1.46 -5.32 -20.35
CA GLY A 599 0.89 -6.33 -19.44
C GLY A 599 0.17 -7.49 -20.15
N GLY A 600 -0.81 -8.08 -19.47
CA GLY A 600 -1.68 -9.13 -20.03
C GLY A 600 -2.59 -8.61 -21.15
N LEU A 601 -3.03 -9.51 -22.04
CA LEU A 601 -4.00 -9.21 -23.08
C LEU A 601 -5.41 -9.22 -22.48
N VAL A 602 -6.22 -8.21 -22.80
CA VAL A 602 -7.64 -8.18 -22.44
C VAL A 602 -8.44 -7.96 -23.72
N LEU A 603 -9.25 -8.94 -24.08
CA LEU A 603 -10.08 -8.90 -25.28
C LEU A 603 -11.22 -7.89 -25.08
N GLU A 604 -11.72 -7.30 -26.17
CA GLU A 604 -12.93 -6.50 -26.09
C GLU A 604 -14.13 -7.42 -25.83
N PRO A 605 -14.97 -7.12 -24.81
CA PRO A 605 -16.14 -7.93 -24.53
C PRO A 605 -17.23 -7.71 -25.57
N VAL A 606 -17.91 -8.78 -25.95
CA VAL A 606 -19.21 -8.69 -26.62
C VAL A 606 -20.24 -8.27 -25.58
N LYS A 607 -20.57 -6.98 -25.54
CA LYS A 607 -21.43 -6.40 -24.51
C LYS A 607 -22.87 -6.90 -24.67
N GLN A 608 -23.32 -7.73 -23.75
CA GLN A 608 -24.66 -8.32 -23.82
C GLN A 608 -25.09 -8.88 -22.46
N PHE A 609 -26.40 -9.08 -22.31
CA PHE A 609 -26.96 -10.00 -21.34
C PHE A 609 -27.11 -11.39 -21.97
N TYR A 610 -26.36 -12.35 -21.45
CA TYR A 610 -26.41 -13.77 -21.82
C TYR A 610 -27.33 -14.50 -20.85
N ASN A 611 -28.46 -15.00 -21.38
CA ASN A 611 -29.39 -15.84 -20.64
C ASN A 611 -29.10 -17.33 -20.79
N ASP A 612 -28.35 -17.71 -21.83
CA ASP A 612 -27.84 -19.06 -22.01
C ASP A 612 -26.48 -19.21 -21.27
N PRO A 613 -26.10 -20.43 -20.85
CA PRO A 613 -24.84 -20.69 -20.17
C PRO A 613 -23.61 -20.19 -20.93
N VAL A 614 -22.64 -19.64 -20.18
CA VAL A 614 -21.32 -19.23 -20.67
C VAL A 614 -20.25 -19.97 -19.87
N LEU A 615 -19.35 -20.65 -20.57
CA LEU A 615 -18.23 -21.39 -19.98
C LEU A 615 -17.07 -20.43 -19.70
N LEU A 616 -16.48 -20.49 -18.50
CA LEU A 616 -15.24 -19.81 -18.17
C LEU A 616 -14.10 -20.84 -18.05
N ILE A 617 -13.13 -20.74 -18.94
CA ILE A 617 -11.88 -21.51 -18.88
C ILE A 617 -10.71 -20.60 -18.49
N ASP A 618 -9.84 -21.06 -17.60
CA ASP A 618 -8.72 -20.28 -17.04
C ASP A 618 -7.43 -21.11 -16.91
N PHE A 619 -6.29 -20.48 -17.16
CA PHE A 619 -4.98 -21.12 -17.01
C PHE A 619 -4.55 -21.18 -15.54
N LYS A 620 -4.23 -22.38 -15.05
CA LYS A 620 -3.66 -22.58 -13.70
C LYS A 620 -2.33 -21.85 -13.57
N SER A 621 -2.35 -20.72 -12.86
CA SER A 621 -1.15 -19.94 -12.53
C SER A 621 -0.32 -19.63 -13.79
N LEU A 622 -0.93 -18.97 -14.77
CA LEU A 622 -0.36 -18.74 -16.12
C LEU A 622 1.13 -18.37 -16.10
N TYR A 623 1.52 -17.30 -15.40
CA TYR A 623 2.91 -16.83 -15.44
C TYR A 623 3.93 -17.78 -14.80
N PRO A 624 3.69 -18.34 -13.59
CA PRO A 624 4.53 -19.43 -13.07
C PRO A 624 4.65 -20.61 -14.04
N SER A 625 3.57 -20.99 -14.71
CA SER A 625 3.55 -22.10 -15.66
C SER A 625 4.33 -21.78 -16.94
N ILE A 626 4.27 -20.54 -17.45
CA ILE A 626 5.12 -20.05 -18.56
C ILE A 626 6.60 -20.12 -18.17
N ILE A 627 6.95 -19.74 -16.95
CA ILE A 627 8.34 -19.79 -16.48
C ILE A 627 8.87 -21.22 -16.55
N MET A 628 8.08 -22.21 -16.13
CA MET A 628 8.45 -23.62 -16.21
C MET A 628 8.48 -24.15 -17.65
N GLU A 629 7.41 -23.92 -18.43
CA GLU A 629 7.23 -24.43 -19.79
C GLU A 629 8.39 -24.04 -20.72
N PHE A 630 8.87 -22.80 -20.58
CA PHE A 630 9.91 -22.23 -21.44
C PHE A 630 11.24 -22.01 -20.73
N ALA A 631 11.45 -22.61 -19.55
CA ALA A 631 12.71 -22.49 -18.81
C ALA A 631 13.18 -21.04 -18.62
N VAL A 632 12.26 -20.12 -18.29
CA VAL A 632 12.58 -18.69 -18.18
C VAL A 632 13.42 -18.45 -16.94
N CYS A 633 14.66 -18.01 -17.11
CA CYS A 633 15.54 -17.71 -15.98
C CYS A 633 16.63 -16.69 -16.34
N PHE A 634 17.03 -15.91 -15.34
CA PHE A 634 18.19 -15.01 -15.44
C PHE A 634 19.54 -15.73 -15.32
N THR A 635 19.55 -17.04 -15.02
CA THR A 635 20.76 -17.88 -15.04
C THR A 635 21.01 -18.55 -16.39
N ASN A 636 20.16 -18.32 -17.39
CA ASN A 636 20.41 -18.75 -18.76
C ASN A 636 21.26 -17.74 -19.51
N ASN A 637 21.90 -18.15 -20.61
CA ASN A 637 22.57 -17.19 -21.49
C ASN A 637 21.52 -16.32 -22.18
N THR A 638 20.49 -16.94 -22.75
CA THR A 638 19.35 -16.30 -23.42
C THR A 638 18.02 -16.73 -22.80
N ILE A 639 17.04 -15.83 -22.76
CA ILE A 639 15.69 -16.13 -22.24
C ILE A 639 15.03 -17.20 -23.12
N GLY A 640 14.52 -18.27 -22.53
CA GLY A 640 13.84 -19.36 -23.24
C GLY A 640 14.71 -20.57 -23.58
N ASP A 641 16.02 -20.53 -23.26
CA ASP A 641 16.94 -21.63 -23.50
C ASP A 641 16.68 -22.80 -22.54
N LYS A 642 16.32 -23.98 -23.10
CA LYS A 642 16.02 -25.19 -22.32
C LYS A 642 17.27 -26.04 -22.01
N SER A 643 18.45 -25.68 -22.51
CA SER A 643 19.68 -26.47 -22.36
C SER A 643 20.37 -26.33 -21.00
N GLY A 644 20.05 -25.27 -20.24
CA GLY A 644 20.73 -24.92 -18.99
C GLY A 644 20.01 -25.35 -17.70
N LYS A 645 20.76 -25.43 -16.59
CA LYS A 645 20.17 -25.53 -15.23
C LYS A 645 19.57 -24.18 -14.84
N CYS A 646 18.25 -24.14 -14.64
CA CYS A 646 17.50 -22.91 -14.45
C CYS A 646 16.97 -22.80 -13.01
N VAL A 647 17.50 -21.86 -12.24
CA VAL A 647 17.14 -21.69 -10.81
C VAL A 647 15.66 -21.38 -10.62
N LEU A 648 15.10 -20.50 -11.45
CA LEU A 648 13.73 -20.02 -11.28
C LEU A 648 12.66 -21.11 -11.57
N PRO A 649 12.71 -21.84 -12.70
CA PRO A 649 11.86 -23.01 -12.93
C PRO A 649 12.00 -24.09 -11.86
N GLU A 650 13.21 -24.36 -11.35
CA GLU A 650 13.43 -25.34 -10.27
C GLU A 650 12.69 -24.96 -8.98
N ILE A 651 12.75 -23.68 -8.58
CA ILE A 651 12.04 -23.18 -7.39
C ILE A 651 10.52 -23.31 -7.58
N ILE A 652 10.00 -22.88 -8.73
CA ILE A 652 8.57 -22.96 -9.02
C ILE A 652 8.11 -24.41 -9.06
N SER A 653 8.88 -25.31 -9.68
CA SER A 653 8.58 -26.75 -9.71
C SER A 653 8.49 -27.34 -8.30
N LYS A 654 9.42 -27.00 -7.40
CA LYS A 654 9.37 -27.42 -5.98
C LYS A 654 8.09 -26.93 -5.29
N LEU A 655 7.72 -25.66 -5.50
CA LEU A 655 6.50 -25.09 -4.92
C LEU A 655 5.24 -25.77 -5.46
N VAL A 656 5.13 -25.95 -6.77
CA VAL A 656 3.98 -26.62 -7.41
C VAL A 656 3.86 -28.07 -6.94
N LYS A 657 4.96 -28.82 -6.87
CA LYS A 657 4.99 -30.20 -6.33
C LYS A 657 4.54 -30.23 -4.87
N LYS A 658 5.06 -29.31 -4.04
CA LYS A 658 4.65 -29.19 -2.63
C LYS A 658 3.14 -28.94 -2.52
N ARG A 659 2.59 -28.02 -3.33
CA ARG A 659 1.15 -27.73 -3.33
C ARG A 659 0.32 -28.94 -3.73
N ARG A 660 0.71 -29.66 -4.79
CA ARG A 660 0.02 -30.88 -5.24
C ARG A 660 0.00 -31.95 -4.15
N ALA A 661 1.13 -32.18 -3.48
CA ALA A 661 1.22 -33.13 -2.37
C ALA A 661 0.30 -32.74 -1.20
N LEU A 662 0.29 -31.47 -0.81
CA LEU A 662 -0.59 -30.96 0.24
C LEU A 662 -2.08 -31.14 -0.09
N VAL A 663 -2.50 -30.87 -1.32
CA VAL A 663 -3.89 -31.06 -1.74
C VAL A 663 -4.27 -32.54 -1.71
N ALA A 664 -3.43 -33.41 -2.27
CA ALA A 664 -3.69 -34.85 -2.32
C ALA A 664 -3.72 -35.50 -0.93
N GLU A 665 -2.90 -35.05 0.02
CA GLU A 665 -2.96 -35.54 1.40
C GLU A 665 -4.16 -34.95 2.15
N MET A 666 -4.54 -33.70 1.90
CA MET A 666 -5.70 -33.05 2.52
C MET A 666 -7.02 -33.71 2.13
N GLU A 667 -7.13 -34.21 0.89
CA GLU A 667 -8.30 -34.95 0.40
C GLU A 667 -8.49 -36.32 1.08
N LYS A 668 -7.42 -36.90 1.62
CA LYS A 668 -7.47 -38.19 2.34
C LYS A 668 -7.96 -38.05 3.79
N LEU A 669 -8.02 -36.83 4.32
CA LEU A 669 -8.41 -36.59 5.71
C LEU A 669 -9.92 -36.72 5.92
N GLY A 670 -10.31 -37.43 6.97
CA GLY A 670 -11.71 -37.57 7.38
C GLY A 670 -12.27 -36.34 8.09
N SER A 671 -13.55 -36.38 8.44
CA SER A 671 -14.24 -35.29 9.18
C SER A 671 -13.65 -35.03 10.57
N ASN A 672 -13.05 -36.03 11.21
CA ASN A 672 -12.46 -35.93 12.55
C ASN A 672 -11.12 -35.15 12.58
N GLU A 673 -10.54 -34.84 11.42
CA GLU A 673 -9.23 -34.18 11.29
C GLU A 673 -9.34 -32.71 10.79
N GLU A 674 -10.42 -32.03 11.17
CA GLU A 674 -10.73 -30.67 10.71
C GLU A 674 -9.57 -29.67 10.94
N ASN A 675 -8.89 -29.74 12.10
CA ASN A 675 -7.75 -28.86 12.39
C ASN A 675 -6.58 -29.08 11.43
N LYS A 676 -6.26 -30.35 11.14
CA LYS A 676 -5.19 -30.72 10.20
C LYS A 676 -5.57 -30.28 8.78
N LYS A 677 -6.83 -30.46 8.39
CA LYS A 677 -7.37 -29.96 7.12
C LYS A 677 -7.24 -28.44 7.00
N ALA A 678 -7.56 -27.69 8.05
CA ALA A 678 -7.42 -26.23 8.08
C ALA A 678 -5.95 -25.78 7.97
N GLN A 679 -5.02 -26.48 8.65
CA GLN A 679 -3.59 -26.24 8.55
C GLN A 679 -3.09 -26.49 7.11
N MET A 680 -3.39 -27.65 6.53
CA MET A 680 -2.97 -27.99 5.17
C MET A 680 -3.57 -27.06 4.13
N ASN A 681 -4.82 -26.62 4.32
CA ASN A 681 -5.41 -25.59 3.47
C ASN A 681 -4.66 -24.25 3.58
N THR A 682 -4.25 -23.85 4.78
CA THR A 682 -3.42 -22.66 4.99
C THR A 682 -2.08 -22.79 4.25
N GLU A 683 -1.47 -23.98 4.30
CA GLU A 683 -0.21 -24.25 3.61
C GLU A 683 -0.34 -24.21 2.09
N GLN A 684 -1.33 -24.88 1.51
CA GLN A 684 -1.49 -24.90 0.05
C GLN A 684 -1.83 -23.49 -0.49
N LEU A 685 -2.64 -22.71 0.23
CA LEU A 685 -2.95 -21.32 -0.13
C LEU A 685 -1.70 -20.44 -0.06
N SER A 686 -0.87 -20.61 0.97
CA SER A 686 0.40 -19.88 1.11
C SER A 686 1.34 -20.18 -0.05
N VAL A 687 1.46 -21.44 -0.45
CA VAL A 687 2.26 -21.86 -1.61
C VAL A 687 1.71 -21.23 -2.91
N LYS A 688 0.38 -21.20 -3.10
CA LYS A 688 -0.25 -20.54 -4.26
C LYS A 688 0.10 -19.04 -4.29
N VAL A 689 -0.03 -18.34 -3.17
CA VAL A 689 0.25 -16.90 -3.06
C VAL A 689 1.73 -16.61 -3.36
N MET A 690 2.65 -17.39 -2.79
CA MET A 690 4.08 -17.23 -3.03
C MET A 690 4.43 -17.46 -4.51
N THR A 691 3.92 -18.55 -5.09
CA THR A 691 4.18 -18.91 -6.49
C THR A 691 3.73 -17.81 -7.45
N ASN A 692 2.52 -17.29 -7.26
CA ASN A 692 1.98 -16.21 -8.10
C ASN A 692 2.67 -14.86 -7.89
N SER A 693 3.34 -14.66 -6.75
CA SER A 693 4.07 -13.42 -6.45
C SER A 693 5.43 -13.34 -7.14
N ILE A 694 5.99 -14.46 -7.61
CA ILE A 694 7.34 -14.52 -8.20
C ILE A 694 7.46 -13.59 -9.41
N TYR A 695 6.53 -13.67 -10.35
CA TYR A 695 6.51 -12.78 -11.53
C TYR A 695 6.48 -11.29 -11.12
N GLY A 696 5.63 -10.94 -10.15
CA GLY A 696 5.49 -9.55 -9.71
C GLY A 696 6.78 -8.97 -9.14
N CYS A 697 7.62 -9.80 -8.51
CA CYS A 697 8.94 -9.39 -8.01
C CYS A 697 9.93 -9.09 -9.15
N LEU A 698 9.91 -9.88 -10.23
CA LEU A 698 10.79 -9.65 -11.39
C LEU A 698 10.49 -8.32 -12.10
N GLY A 699 9.23 -7.89 -12.09
CA GLY A 699 8.79 -6.60 -12.62
C GLY A 699 8.89 -5.43 -11.63
N PHE A 700 9.32 -5.65 -10.39
CA PHE A 700 9.40 -4.62 -9.36
C PHE A 700 10.81 -4.01 -9.28
N LYS A 701 10.95 -2.76 -9.76
CA LYS A 701 12.23 -2.04 -9.85
C LYS A 701 12.99 -1.90 -8.53
N GLY A 702 12.29 -1.85 -7.39
CA GLY A 702 12.90 -1.80 -6.07
C GLY A 702 13.35 -3.17 -5.52
N GLY A 703 13.11 -4.25 -6.24
CA GLY A 703 13.50 -5.60 -5.83
C GLY A 703 14.95 -5.93 -6.24
N ARG A 704 15.66 -6.70 -5.41
CA ARG A 704 17.03 -7.15 -5.71
C ARG A 704 17.17 -7.93 -7.01
N PHE A 705 16.17 -8.77 -7.32
CA PHE A 705 16.15 -9.63 -8.52
C PHE A 705 15.29 -9.03 -9.64
N TYR A 706 15.17 -7.70 -9.70
CA TYR A 706 14.49 -7.00 -10.77
C TYR A 706 15.10 -7.35 -12.14
N CYS A 707 14.24 -7.72 -13.09
CA CYS A 707 14.62 -7.97 -14.47
C CYS A 707 13.43 -7.70 -15.40
N GLN A 708 13.36 -6.48 -15.93
CA GLN A 708 12.27 -6.04 -16.80
C GLN A 708 12.13 -6.90 -18.06
N LYS A 709 13.24 -7.23 -18.72
CA LYS A 709 13.25 -8.05 -19.95
C LYS A 709 12.63 -9.44 -19.73
N ILE A 710 12.85 -10.06 -18.58
CA ILE A 710 12.19 -11.34 -18.22
C ILE A 710 10.69 -11.14 -18.00
N ALA A 711 10.30 -10.11 -17.25
CA ALA A 711 8.88 -9.82 -17.01
C ALA A 711 8.13 -9.52 -18.33
N GLU A 712 8.72 -8.72 -19.22
CA GLU A 712 8.25 -8.44 -20.58
C GLU A 712 8.09 -9.70 -21.43
N TRP A 713 9.08 -10.59 -21.37
CA TRP A 713 9.06 -11.83 -22.13
C TRP A 713 7.92 -12.74 -21.66
N ILE A 714 7.73 -12.85 -20.34
CA ILE A 714 6.64 -13.63 -19.73
C ILE A 714 5.29 -13.08 -20.18
N THR A 715 5.07 -11.76 -20.09
CA THR A 715 3.78 -11.18 -20.52
C THR A 715 3.58 -11.32 -22.02
N LYS A 716 4.61 -11.13 -22.84
CA LYS A 716 4.55 -11.35 -24.29
C LYS A 716 4.10 -12.78 -24.61
N LYS A 717 4.66 -13.78 -23.93
CA LYS A 717 4.25 -15.17 -24.10
C LYS A 717 2.84 -15.43 -23.59
N GLY A 718 2.44 -14.83 -22.48
CA GLY A 718 1.06 -14.90 -21.99
C GLY A 718 0.05 -14.40 -23.02
N ARG A 719 0.33 -13.26 -23.67
CA ARG A 719 -0.52 -12.74 -24.76
C ARG A 719 -0.57 -13.71 -25.95
N GLN A 720 0.57 -14.24 -26.38
CA GLN A 720 0.64 -15.21 -27.47
C GLN A 720 -0.18 -16.48 -27.18
N ILE A 721 -0.07 -17.00 -25.95
CA ILE A 721 -0.83 -18.17 -25.52
C ILE A 721 -2.33 -17.87 -25.52
N LEU A 722 -2.76 -16.75 -24.93
CA LEU A 722 -4.18 -16.39 -24.90
C LEU A 722 -4.76 -16.20 -26.31
N THR A 723 -4.02 -15.56 -27.22
CA THR A 723 -4.41 -15.41 -28.63
C THR A 723 -4.53 -16.76 -29.32
N ALA A 724 -3.55 -17.65 -29.17
CA ALA A 724 -3.61 -18.99 -29.75
C ALA A 724 -4.76 -19.83 -29.17
N THR A 725 -5.07 -19.69 -27.88
CA THR A 725 -6.23 -20.35 -27.26
C THR A 725 -7.54 -19.78 -27.80
N TYR A 726 -7.63 -18.45 -27.98
CA TYR A 726 -8.80 -17.81 -28.59
C TYR A 726 -9.05 -18.36 -30.00
N GLU A 727 -8.02 -18.40 -30.84
CA GLU A 727 -8.10 -18.93 -32.22
C GLU A 727 -8.56 -20.39 -32.23
N GLN A 728 -7.98 -21.22 -31.35
CA GLN A 728 -8.33 -22.63 -31.25
C GLN A 728 -9.79 -22.89 -30.80
N VAL A 729 -10.32 -22.05 -29.92
CA VAL A 729 -11.73 -22.12 -29.52
C VAL A 729 -12.64 -21.76 -30.69
N GLN A 730 -12.28 -20.75 -31.48
CA GLN A 730 -13.03 -20.34 -32.69
C GLN A 730 -12.99 -21.43 -33.76
N GLU A 731 -11.82 -22.05 -34.00
CA GLU A 731 -11.65 -23.19 -34.93
C GLU A 731 -12.50 -24.40 -34.53
N SER A 732 -12.74 -24.58 -33.23
CA SER A 732 -13.61 -25.62 -32.69
C SER A 732 -15.10 -25.32 -32.85
N GLY A 733 -15.46 -24.18 -33.47
CA GLY A 733 -16.84 -23.78 -33.75
C GLY A 733 -17.54 -23.01 -32.63
N TYR A 734 -16.82 -22.61 -31.57
CA TYR A 734 -17.40 -21.89 -30.43
C TYR A 734 -17.01 -20.42 -30.42
N SER A 735 -17.95 -19.56 -30.04
CA SER A 735 -17.68 -18.11 -29.96
C SER A 735 -17.10 -17.73 -28.60
N VAL A 736 -16.06 -16.91 -28.60
CA VAL A 736 -15.49 -16.30 -27.39
C VAL A 736 -16.13 -14.93 -27.18
N VAL A 737 -16.80 -14.74 -26.04
CA VAL A 737 -17.50 -13.49 -25.70
C VAL A 737 -16.63 -12.50 -24.91
N TYR A 738 -15.60 -12.99 -24.23
CA TYR A 738 -14.64 -12.18 -23.49
C TYR A 738 -13.36 -12.95 -23.18
N GLY A 739 -12.27 -12.24 -22.86
CA GLY A 739 -11.04 -12.83 -22.35
C GLY A 739 -10.23 -11.82 -21.52
N ASP A 740 -9.67 -12.28 -20.41
CA ASP A 740 -8.84 -11.46 -19.51
C ASP A 740 -7.59 -12.22 -19.08
N THR A 741 -6.45 -11.84 -19.66
CA THR A 741 -5.08 -12.27 -19.33
C THR A 741 -4.81 -13.77 -19.44
N ASP A 742 -5.45 -14.57 -18.61
CA ASP A 742 -5.33 -16.01 -18.44
C ASP A 742 -6.66 -16.77 -18.65
N SER A 743 -7.77 -16.04 -18.81
CA SER A 743 -9.11 -16.64 -18.95
C SER A 743 -9.81 -16.28 -20.26
N LEU A 744 -10.66 -17.19 -20.72
CA LEU A 744 -11.61 -16.98 -21.82
C LEU A 744 -13.03 -17.35 -21.39
N MET A 745 -14.00 -16.53 -21.78
CA MET A 745 -15.43 -16.81 -21.67
C MET A 745 -15.95 -17.28 -23.03
N VAL A 746 -16.40 -18.53 -23.08
CA VAL A 746 -16.80 -19.25 -24.29
C VAL A 746 -18.30 -19.50 -24.26
N LYS A 747 -18.99 -19.21 -25.36
CA LYS A 747 -20.40 -19.52 -25.56
C LYS A 747 -20.51 -20.88 -26.26
N PRO A 748 -21.02 -21.91 -25.56
CA PRO A 748 -21.07 -23.29 -26.08
C PRO A 748 -22.27 -23.54 -27.03
N GLU A 749 -23.13 -22.54 -27.27
CA GLU A 749 -24.34 -22.64 -28.10
C GLU A 749 -25.35 -23.72 -27.64
N THR A 750 -25.42 -23.98 -26.32
CA THR A 750 -26.40 -24.87 -25.68
C THR A 750 -26.98 -24.24 -24.41
N ARG A 751 -28.21 -24.65 -24.06
CA ARG A 751 -28.87 -24.31 -22.78
C ARG A 751 -28.60 -25.32 -21.67
N SER A 752 -28.06 -26.48 -22.02
CA SER A 752 -27.80 -27.57 -21.08
C SER A 752 -26.49 -27.33 -20.34
N LEU A 753 -26.56 -27.23 -19.01
CA LEU A 753 -25.37 -27.14 -18.17
C LEU A 753 -24.46 -28.37 -18.34
N LYS A 754 -25.05 -29.57 -18.43
CA LYS A 754 -24.30 -30.82 -18.62
C LYS A 754 -23.52 -30.83 -19.93
N GLU A 755 -24.13 -30.36 -21.02
CA GLU A 755 -23.44 -30.24 -22.30
C GLU A 755 -22.36 -29.15 -22.27
N THR A 756 -22.62 -28.04 -21.58
CA THR A 756 -21.63 -26.97 -21.39
C THR A 756 -20.35 -27.48 -20.71
N TYR A 757 -20.49 -28.30 -19.66
CA TYR A 757 -19.34 -28.93 -19.00
C TYR A 757 -18.60 -29.89 -19.94
N LYS A 758 -19.30 -30.70 -20.72
CA LYS A 758 -18.68 -31.59 -21.72
C LYS A 758 -17.85 -30.83 -22.76
N VAL A 759 -18.41 -29.75 -23.31
CA VAL A 759 -17.70 -28.85 -24.23
C VAL A 759 -16.45 -28.29 -23.57
N GLY A 760 -16.55 -27.86 -22.32
CA GLY A 760 -15.41 -27.37 -21.56
C GLY A 760 -14.31 -28.40 -21.36
N GLU A 761 -14.66 -29.64 -21.03
CA GLU A 761 -13.69 -30.73 -20.89
C GLU A 761 -12.98 -31.04 -22.20
N GLU A 762 -13.70 -31.09 -23.32
CA GLU A 762 -13.15 -31.35 -24.65
C GLU A 762 -12.17 -30.23 -25.07
N LEU A 763 -12.57 -28.97 -24.89
CA LEU A 763 -11.71 -27.82 -25.16
C LEU A 763 -10.45 -27.83 -24.27
N CYS A 764 -10.61 -28.06 -22.96
CA CYS A 764 -9.48 -28.12 -22.04
C CYS A 764 -8.51 -29.24 -22.42
N LYS A 765 -9.00 -30.45 -22.72
CA LYS A 765 -8.17 -31.58 -23.19
C LYS A 765 -7.41 -31.21 -24.46
N LEU A 766 -8.10 -30.61 -25.45
CA LEU A 766 -7.51 -30.22 -26.71
C LEU A 766 -6.39 -29.16 -26.55
N ILE A 767 -6.62 -28.16 -25.70
CA ILE A 767 -5.65 -27.09 -25.44
C ILE A 767 -4.45 -27.62 -24.63
N ASN A 768 -4.72 -28.43 -23.60
CA ASN A 768 -3.68 -28.98 -22.71
C ASN A 768 -2.70 -29.91 -23.45
N ASN A 769 -3.14 -30.63 -24.48
CA ASN A 769 -2.27 -31.49 -25.29
C ASN A 769 -1.12 -30.75 -25.99
N LYS A 770 -1.17 -29.40 -26.09
CA LYS A 770 -0.10 -28.58 -26.69
C LYS A 770 1.03 -28.24 -25.73
N TYR A 771 0.85 -28.45 -24.43
CA TYR A 771 1.78 -27.98 -23.39
C TYR A 771 2.16 -29.09 -22.41
N THR A 772 3.31 -28.93 -21.75
CA THR A 772 3.77 -29.89 -20.73
C THR A 772 3.45 -29.43 -19.31
N SER A 773 3.63 -28.13 -19.05
CA SER A 773 3.52 -27.52 -17.72
C SER A 773 2.36 -26.53 -17.60
N LEU A 774 1.87 -26.00 -18.73
CA LEU A 774 0.67 -25.16 -18.78
C LEU A 774 -0.57 -26.04 -18.81
N GLU A 775 -1.55 -25.68 -17.97
CA GLU A 775 -2.81 -26.40 -17.85
C GLU A 775 -3.95 -25.39 -17.77
N ILE A 776 -4.92 -25.50 -18.67
CA ILE A 776 -6.20 -24.78 -18.64
C ILE A 776 -7.27 -25.69 -18.04
N GLU A 777 -8.13 -25.12 -17.20
CA GLU A 777 -9.26 -25.82 -16.59
C GLU A 777 -10.55 -25.02 -16.70
N ILE A 778 -11.67 -25.69 -16.45
CA ILE A 778 -12.96 -25.03 -16.25
C ILE A 778 -12.91 -24.35 -14.88
N ASP A 779 -12.93 -23.02 -14.83
CA ASP A 779 -13.00 -22.27 -13.58
C ASP A 779 -14.46 -22.17 -13.09
N ALA A 780 -15.39 -21.92 -14.01
CA ALA A 780 -16.82 -21.86 -13.71
C ALA A 780 -17.69 -22.03 -14.96
N VAL A 781 -18.97 -22.33 -14.74
CA VAL A 781 -20.04 -22.11 -15.72
C VAL A 781 -20.95 -21.02 -15.20
N PHE A 782 -21.13 -19.96 -15.99
CA PHE A 782 -22.11 -18.92 -15.71
C PHE A 782 -23.45 -19.32 -16.31
N SER A 783 -24.48 -19.55 -15.49
CA SER A 783 -25.82 -19.79 -16.03
C SER A 783 -26.42 -18.53 -16.66
N LYS A 784 -26.05 -17.36 -16.11
CA LYS A 784 -26.40 -16.04 -16.65
C LYS A 784 -25.22 -15.09 -16.49
N LEU A 785 -25.01 -14.23 -17.48
CA LEU A 785 -23.91 -13.27 -17.51
C LEU A 785 -24.38 -11.92 -18.08
N LEU A 786 -24.26 -10.87 -17.28
CA LEU A 786 -24.35 -9.48 -17.71
C LEU A 786 -22.93 -8.94 -17.94
N LEU A 787 -22.49 -8.87 -19.19
CA LEU A 787 -21.16 -8.44 -19.59
C LEU A 787 -21.22 -7.01 -20.15
N LEU A 788 -20.55 -6.06 -19.49
CA LEU A 788 -20.69 -4.63 -19.80
C LEU A 788 -19.45 -4.01 -20.43
N LYS A 789 -18.28 -4.19 -19.81
CA LYS A 789 -16.98 -3.65 -20.26
C LYS A 789 -15.85 -4.55 -19.79
N LYS A 790 -14.63 -4.30 -20.25
CA LYS A 790 -13.41 -4.96 -19.76
C LYS A 790 -13.38 -4.98 -18.24
N LYS A 791 -13.27 -6.18 -17.66
CA LYS A 791 -13.28 -6.46 -16.21
C LYS A 791 -14.54 -5.99 -15.47
N ARG A 792 -15.67 -5.81 -16.16
CA ARG A 792 -16.95 -5.33 -15.61
C ARG A 792 -18.11 -6.24 -16.00
N TYR A 793 -18.48 -7.14 -15.11
CA TYR A 793 -19.58 -8.08 -15.31
C TYR A 793 -20.27 -8.50 -14.00
N ALA A 794 -21.52 -8.98 -14.13
CA ALA A 794 -22.24 -9.70 -13.08
C ALA A 794 -22.68 -11.07 -13.61
N ALA A 795 -22.54 -12.12 -12.82
CA ALA A 795 -22.89 -13.47 -13.25
C ALA A 795 -23.48 -14.31 -12.12
N ILE A 796 -24.22 -15.36 -12.49
CA ILE A 796 -24.56 -16.48 -11.61
C ILE A 796 -23.66 -17.65 -12.00
N MET A 797 -22.70 -17.98 -11.16
CA MET A 797 -21.89 -19.19 -11.28
C MET A 797 -22.68 -20.40 -10.82
N VAL A 798 -22.53 -21.54 -11.50
CA VAL A 798 -23.13 -22.82 -11.14
C VAL A 798 -22.03 -23.87 -11.08
N ASN A 799 -21.92 -24.59 -9.96
CA ASN A 799 -21.01 -25.72 -9.85
C ASN A 799 -21.62 -27.01 -10.41
N GLU A 800 -20.83 -28.08 -10.51
CA GLU A 800 -21.29 -29.39 -11.01
C GLU A 800 -22.46 -29.97 -10.18
N ASN A 801 -22.52 -29.62 -8.88
CA ASN A 801 -23.57 -30.05 -7.96
C ASN A 801 -24.88 -29.22 -8.11
N GLY A 802 -24.90 -28.20 -8.97
CA GLY A 802 -26.04 -27.31 -9.19
C GLY A 802 -26.18 -26.17 -8.18
N GLU A 803 -25.24 -26.00 -7.24
CA GLU A 803 -25.22 -24.87 -6.33
C GLU A 803 -24.87 -23.58 -7.08
N THR A 804 -25.60 -22.51 -6.78
CA THR A 804 -25.43 -21.23 -7.46
C THR A 804 -24.75 -20.21 -6.57
N LYS A 805 -23.86 -19.40 -7.16
CA LYS A 805 -23.17 -18.30 -6.48
C LYS A 805 -23.11 -17.07 -7.37
N ARG A 806 -23.59 -15.95 -6.85
CA ARG A 806 -23.51 -14.66 -7.55
C ARG A 806 -22.07 -14.12 -7.52
N GLU A 807 -21.57 -13.69 -8.67
CA GLU A 807 -20.29 -13.01 -8.81
C GLU A 807 -20.47 -11.60 -9.39
N LEU A 808 -19.81 -10.60 -8.80
CA LEU A 808 -19.80 -9.21 -9.27
C LEU A 808 -18.34 -8.76 -9.43
N LYS A 809 -17.93 -8.39 -10.63
CA LYS A 809 -16.55 -7.97 -10.93
C LYS A 809 -16.50 -6.59 -11.57
N GLY A 810 -15.71 -5.71 -10.97
CA GLY A 810 -15.40 -4.35 -11.45
C GLY A 810 -16.56 -3.37 -11.60
N LEU A 811 -17.79 -3.79 -11.28
CA LEU A 811 -18.98 -2.95 -11.28
C LEU A 811 -18.92 -1.86 -10.21
N ASP A 812 -19.66 -0.78 -10.43
CA ASP A 812 -19.71 0.35 -9.50
C ASP A 812 -20.20 -0.05 -8.10
N VAL A 813 -21.12 -1.01 -8.02
CA VAL A 813 -21.64 -1.56 -6.76
C VAL A 813 -20.56 -2.19 -5.88
N VAL A 814 -19.44 -2.63 -6.48
CA VAL A 814 -18.28 -3.15 -5.74
C VAL A 814 -17.17 -2.11 -5.59
N ARG A 815 -17.32 -0.85 -6.06
CA ARG A 815 -16.29 0.21 -5.95
C ARG A 815 -16.49 1.07 -4.70
N ARG A 816 -15.39 1.61 -4.16
CA ARG A 816 -15.36 2.40 -2.91
C ARG A 816 -16.08 3.74 -3.04
N GLU A 817 -15.92 4.35 -4.19
CA GLU A 817 -16.24 5.75 -4.49
C GLU A 817 -17.75 6.04 -4.57
N TRP A 818 -18.58 5.00 -4.55
CA TRP A 818 -20.04 5.11 -4.54
C TRP A 818 -20.57 4.99 -3.11
N CYS A 819 -21.50 5.86 -2.75
CA CYS A 819 -22.17 5.81 -1.44
C CYS A 819 -22.89 4.46 -1.24
N LEU A 820 -23.14 4.09 0.02
CA LEU A 820 -23.78 2.81 0.35
C LEU A 820 -25.16 2.69 -0.31
N PHE A 821 -25.93 3.78 -0.34
CA PHE A 821 -27.24 3.82 -0.98
C PHE A 821 -27.19 3.47 -2.47
N SER A 822 -26.21 4.02 -3.21
CA SER A 822 -25.97 3.69 -4.61
C SER A 822 -25.68 2.20 -4.83
N LYS A 823 -24.91 1.59 -3.92
CA LYS A 823 -24.59 0.16 -3.97
C LYS A 823 -25.80 -0.72 -3.70
N GLU A 824 -26.65 -0.35 -2.75
CA GLU A 824 -27.91 -1.06 -2.45
C GLU A 824 -28.82 -1.08 -3.70
N ILE A 825 -29.01 0.08 -4.32
CA ILE A 825 -29.83 0.24 -5.52
C ILE A 825 -29.27 -0.57 -6.69
N GLY A 826 -27.97 -0.43 -6.97
CA GLY A 826 -27.34 -1.18 -8.06
C GLY A 826 -27.38 -2.70 -7.83
N ASN A 827 -27.23 -3.17 -6.59
CA ASN A 827 -27.38 -4.59 -6.25
C ASN A 827 -28.82 -5.08 -6.50
N TYR A 828 -29.82 -4.27 -6.15
CA TYR A 828 -31.22 -4.58 -6.43
C TYR A 828 -31.47 -4.71 -7.94
N CYS A 829 -31.00 -3.76 -8.75
CA CYS A 829 -31.11 -3.81 -10.21
C CYS A 829 -30.45 -5.07 -10.80
N ILE A 830 -29.22 -5.38 -10.38
CA ILE A 830 -28.50 -6.58 -10.85
C ILE A 830 -29.26 -7.86 -10.46
N ASN A 831 -29.82 -7.91 -9.25
CA ASN A 831 -30.61 -9.06 -8.80
C ASN A 831 -31.85 -9.28 -9.65
N LEU A 832 -32.57 -8.21 -10.00
CA LEU A 832 -33.73 -8.32 -10.89
C LEU A 832 -33.32 -8.82 -12.29
N ILE A 833 -32.25 -8.25 -12.87
CA ILE A 833 -31.74 -8.66 -14.19
C ILE A 833 -31.35 -10.15 -14.18
N LEU A 834 -30.61 -10.59 -13.16
CA LEU A 834 -30.14 -11.98 -13.07
C LEU A 834 -31.25 -12.98 -12.70
N LYS A 835 -32.31 -12.53 -12.01
CA LYS A 835 -33.48 -13.39 -11.76
C LYS A 835 -34.22 -13.72 -13.05
N ASP A 836 -34.37 -12.75 -13.96
CA ASP A 836 -35.07 -12.88 -15.24
C ASP A 836 -36.49 -13.47 -15.09
N GLU A 837 -37.34 -12.86 -14.24
CA GLU A 837 -38.74 -13.28 -14.05
C GLU A 837 -39.68 -12.76 -15.18
N GLY A 838 -39.11 -12.42 -16.34
CA GLY A 838 -39.82 -11.82 -17.47
C GLY A 838 -39.67 -10.30 -17.55
N LYS A 839 -39.64 -9.80 -18.78
CA LYS A 839 -39.36 -8.38 -19.09
C LYS A 839 -40.39 -7.42 -18.49
N GLU A 840 -41.68 -7.72 -18.60
CA GLU A 840 -42.75 -6.82 -18.13
C GLU A 840 -42.75 -6.67 -16.61
N LYS A 841 -42.67 -7.79 -15.88
CA LYS A 841 -42.56 -7.78 -14.41
C LYS A 841 -41.33 -7.01 -13.94
N THR A 842 -40.18 -7.30 -14.55
CA THR A 842 -38.92 -6.61 -14.24
C THR A 842 -39.02 -5.09 -14.45
N LEU A 843 -39.66 -4.65 -15.53
CA LEU A 843 -39.88 -3.22 -15.79
C LEU A 843 -40.80 -2.57 -14.74
N HIS A 844 -41.88 -3.24 -14.37
CA HIS A 844 -42.81 -2.75 -13.35
C HIS A 844 -42.15 -2.62 -11.98
N ASP A 845 -41.37 -3.64 -11.57
CA ASP A 845 -40.64 -3.63 -10.30
C ASP A 845 -39.58 -2.52 -10.26
N LEU A 846 -38.84 -2.32 -11.36
CA LEU A 846 -37.87 -1.24 -11.48
C LEU A 846 -38.54 0.14 -11.40
N GLU A 847 -39.65 0.35 -12.10
CA GLU A 847 -40.39 1.61 -12.09
C GLU A 847 -40.84 1.99 -10.67
N ASN A 848 -41.52 1.07 -9.99
CA ASN A 848 -42.00 1.27 -8.62
C ASN A 848 -40.83 1.57 -7.66
N TYR A 849 -39.72 0.83 -7.81
CA TYR A 849 -38.54 0.99 -6.98
C TYR A 849 -37.86 2.36 -7.18
N PHE A 850 -37.63 2.79 -8.43
CA PHE A 850 -36.99 4.08 -8.72
C PHE A 850 -37.85 5.27 -8.30
N LYS A 851 -39.16 5.21 -8.53
CA LYS A 851 -40.10 6.24 -8.05
C LYS A 851 -40.07 6.36 -6.52
N LYS A 852 -40.08 5.22 -5.82
CA LYS A 852 -39.98 5.19 -4.36
C LYS A 852 -38.66 5.78 -3.86
N ILE A 853 -37.52 5.36 -4.41
CA ILE A 853 -36.19 5.88 -4.04
C ILE A 853 -36.12 7.39 -4.21
N ALA A 854 -36.60 7.90 -5.34
CA ALA A 854 -36.57 9.33 -5.61
C ALA A 854 -37.43 10.10 -4.60
N SER A 855 -38.61 9.58 -4.26
CA SER A 855 -39.47 10.15 -3.22
C SER A 855 -38.83 10.10 -1.83
N ASP A 856 -38.24 8.97 -1.43
CA ASP A 856 -37.66 8.79 -0.10
C ASP A 856 -36.41 9.65 0.08
N LEU A 857 -35.57 9.78 -0.96
CA LEU A 857 -34.37 10.61 -0.92
C LEU A 857 -34.73 12.10 -0.85
N ARG A 858 -35.63 12.60 -1.72
CA ARG A 858 -36.09 14.00 -1.67
C ARG A 858 -36.84 14.34 -0.39
N GLY A 859 -37.54 13.36 0.18
CA GLY A 859 -38.23 13.49 1.46
C GLY A 859 -37.31 13.39 2.68
N GLY A 860 -35.99 13.26 2.52
CA GLY A 860 -35.03 13.16 3.63
C GLY A 860 -35.17 11.91 4.49
N LYS A 861 -35.84 10.86 3.99
CA LYS A 861 -36.06 9.60 4.73
C LYS A 861 -34.86 8.65 4.69
N VAL A 862 -33.85 8.98 3.88
CA VAL A 862 -32.63 8.19 3.74
C VAL A 862 -31.59 8.70 4.73
N ASP A 863 -31.10 7.80 5.59
CA ASP A 863 -30.02 8.09 6.53
C ASP A 863 -28.78 8.66 5.82
N ILE A 864 -28.26 9.77 6.34
CA ILE A 864 -27.04 10.46 5.88
C ILE A 864 -25.85 9.48 5.84
N ALA A 865 -25.77 8.54 6.79
CA ALA A 865 -24.72 7.53 6.82
C ALA A 865 -24.65 6.72 5.51
N LYS A 866 -25.80 6.50 4.85
CA LYS A 866 -25.85 5.80 3.55
C LYS A 866 -25.41 6.67 2.37
N LEU A 867 -25.37 7.98 2.53
CA LEU A 867 -25.03 8.98 1.52
C LEU A 867 -23.56 9.42 1.61
N VAL A 868 -22.81 8.99 2.62
CA VAL A 868 -21.39 9.28 2.76
C VAL A 868 -20.59 8.71 1.57
N ILE A 869 -19.80 9.57 0.94
CA ILE A 869 -18.85 9.22 -0.12
C ILE A 869 -17.46 9.04 0.50
N VAL A 870 -16.77 7.97 0.11
CA VAL A 870 -15.42 7.66 0.60
C VAL A 870 -14.43 7.62 -0.56
N LYS A 871 -13.45 8.52 -0.56
CA LYS A 871 -12.35 8.55 -1.53
C LYS A 871 -10.99 8.57 -0.83
N GLY A 872 -10.02 7.86 -1.39
CA GLY A 872 -8.65 7.80 -0.86
C GLY A 872 -7.77 8.88 -1.47
N LEU A 873 -6.90 9.47 -0.67
CA LEU A 873 -5.89 10.43 -1.11
C LEU A 873 -4.66 9.67 -1.65
N SER A 874 -4.19 10.03 -2.84
CA SER A 874 -2.94 9.51 -3.42
C SER A 874 -1.71 10.33 -3.04
N LYS A 875 -1.91 11.59 -2.67
CA LYS A 875 -0.90 12.53 -2.19
C LYS A 875 -1.40 13.25 -0.93
N ASP A 876 -0.55 14.01 -0.26
CA ASP A 876 -1.02 14.89 0.80
C ASP A 876 -1.98 15.94 0.20
N PRO A 877 -3.08 16.32 0.88
CA PRO A 877 -4.09 17.24 0.33
C PRO A 877 -3.51 18.56 -0.21
N LYS A 878 -2.43 19.05 0.42
CA LYS A 878 -1.74 20.30 0.04
C LYS A 878 -0.86 20.16 -1.21
N GLU A 879 -0.48 18.94 -1.59
CA GLU A 879 0.39 18.64 -2.74
C GLU A 879 -0.40 18.44 -4.06
N TYR A 880 -1.72 18.51 -4.01
CA TYR A 880 -2.56 18.49 -5.21
C TYR A 880 -2.49 19.83 -5.94
N ALA A 881 -2.02 19.81 -7.19
CA ALA A 881 -1.93 21.00 -8.05
C ALA A 881 -3.31 21.63 -8.34
N GLN A 882 -4.37 20.81 -8.38
CA GLN A 882 -5.73 21.24 -8.61
C GLN A 882 -6.57 21.02 -7.35
N LYS A 883 -6.99 22.09 -6.69
CA LYS A 883 -7.95 22.07 -5.56
C LYS A 883 -9.39 21.78 -6.01
N THR A 884 -9.61 21.48 -7.29
CA THR A 884 -10.91 21.26 -7.94
C THR A 884 -11.43 19.83 -7.79
N ILE A 885 -11.05 19.09 -6.75
CA ILE A 885 -11.47 17.70 -6.52
C ILE A 885 -12.19 17.58 -5.18
N GLU A 886 -13.36 16.94 -5.16
CA GLU A 886 -14.30 16.99 -4.01
C GLU A 886 -13.67 16.48 -2.70
N HIS A 887 -13.00 15.34 -2.75
CA HIS A 887 -12.38 14.72 -1.57
C HIS A 887 -11.14 15.47 -1.09
N VAL A 888 -10.44 16.19 -1.97
CA VAL A 888 -9.31 17.06 -1.59
C VAL A 888 -9.84 18.32 -0.92
N SER A 889 -10.89 18.94 -1.49
CA SER A 889 -11.61 20.07 -0.88
C SER A 889 -12.15 19.70 0.50
N ALA A 890 -12.83 18.56 0.63
CA ALA A 890 -13.34 18.09 1.91
C ALA A 890 -12.20 17.82 2.92
N ALA A 891 -11.09 17.21 2.50
CA ALA A 891 -9.93 16.98 3.36
C ALA A 891 -9.29 18.28 3.86
N LEU A 892 -9.24 19.32 3.02
CA LEU A 892 -8.69 20.64 3.38
C LEU A 892 -9.61 21.41 4.33
N LYS A 893 -10.92 21.12 4.33
CA LYS A 893 -11.92 21.75 5.21
C LYS A 893 -12.08 21.05 6.56
N SER A 894 -11.62 19.81 6.67
CA SER A 894 -11.79 19.03 7.89
C SER A 894 -10.90 19.55 9.02
N THR A 895 -11.38 19.41 10.25
CA THR A 895 -10.54 19.59 11.45
C THR A 895 -9.52 18.46 11.60
N LYS A 896 -9.77 17.31 10.96
CA LYS A 896 -8.82 16.19 10.90
C LYS A 896 -7.74 16.48 9.85
N GLU A 897 -6.48 16.34 10.27
CA GLU A 897 -5.36 16.36 9.33
C GLU A 897 -5.31 15.05 8.52
N TYR A 898 -5.47 15.16 7.20
CA TYR A 898 -5.40 14.04 6.25
C TYR A 898 -4.05 13.97 5.52
N LYS A 899 -3.59 12.76 5.22
CA LYS A 899 -2.35 12.50 4.48
C LYS A 899 -2.53 11.52 3.33
N ALA A 900 -1.47 11.35 2.52
CA ALA A 900 -1.43 10.35 1.47
C ALA A 900 -1.78 8.93 1.99
N GLY A 901 -2.68 8.28 1.27
CA GLY A 901 -3.21 6.95 1.59
C GLY A 901 -4.38 6.95 2.57
N ASP A 902 -4.77 8.09 3.14
CA ASP A 902 -5.92 8.17 4.03
C ASP A 902 -7.23 8.23 3.24
N GLN A 903 -8.33 7.84 3.90
CA GLN A 903 -9.66 7.85 3.32
C GLN A 903 -10.47 9.03 3.85
N VAL A 904 -10.92 9.89 2.95
CA VAL A 904 -11.74 11.06 3.24
C VAL A 904 -13.20 10.65 3.12
N LYS A 905 -13.99 10.91 4.17
CA LYS A 905 -15.43 10.71 4.23
C LYS A 905 -16.11 12.06 4.14
N PHE A 906 -16.99 12.22 3.17
CA PHE A 906 -17.64 13.51 2.91
C PHE A 906 -19.02 13.33 2.27
N VAL A 907 -19.82 14.39 2.31
CA VAL A 907 -21.14 14.51 1.68
C VAL A 907 -21.17 15.76 0.80
N ILE A 908 -22.10 15.82 -0.13
CA ILE A 908 -22.32 17.01 -0.96
C ILE A 908 -23.54 17.76 -0.41
N ARG A 909 -23.30 18.99 0.09
CA ARG A 909 -24.38 19.86 0.55
C ARG A 909 -25.10 20.56 -0.59
N GLN A 910 -26.34 20.95 -0.37
CA GLN A 910 -27.12 21.78 -1.28
C GLN A 910 -26.44 23.15 -1.46
N ASN A 911 -26.63 23.74 -2.64
CA ASN A 911 -26.22 25.10 -2.89
C ASN A 911 -27.17 26.07 -2.18
N LEU A 912 -26.62 27.05 -1.45
CA LEU A 912 -27.44 28.09 -0.80
C LEU A 912 -27.85 29.13 -1.86
N GLU A 913 -29.04 29.74 -1.71
CA GLU A 913 -29.60 30.66 -2.71
C GLU A 913 -28.69 31.88 -3.02
N ASN A 914 -27.81 32.25 -2.08
CA ASN A 914 -26.88 33.37 -2.20
C ASN A 914 -25.43 32.98 -2.55
N GLU A 915 -25.15 31.70 -2.77
CA GLU A 915 -23.82 31.21 -3.15
C GLU A 915 -23.89 30.56 -4.54
N ASN A 916 -23.05 30.97 -5.48
CA ASN A 916 -22.92 30.28 -6.77
C ASN A 916 -21.63 29.46 -6.79
N VAL A 917 -21.57 28.43 -5.93
CA VAL A 917 -20.37 27.61 -5.70
C VAL A 917 -20.49 26.23 -6.34
N GLY A 918 -19.41 25.79 -6.97
CA GLY A 918 -19.35 24.50 -7.66
C GLY A 918 -19.45 23.29 -6.73
N VAL A 919 -19.76 22.11 -7.28
CA VAL A 919 -19.89 20.84 -6.53
C VAL A 919 -18.71 20.56 -5.60
N VAL A 920 -17.50 20.87 -6.04
CA VAL A 920 -16.26 20.66 -5.28
C VAL A 920 -16.24 21.44 -3.98
N GLU A 921 -16.71 22.68 -4.01
CA GLU A 921 -16.76 23.54 -2.82
C GLU A 921 -17.93 23.14 -1.92
N ARG A 922 -18.96 22.50 -2.47
CA ARG A 922 -20.07 21.92 -1.70
C ARG A 922 -19.75 20.58 -1.05
N ALA A 923 -18.57 20.01 -1.31
CA ALA A 923 -18.08 18.83 -0.60
C ALA A 923 -17.68 19.18 0.83
N LEU A 924 -18.38 18.57 1.80
CA LEU A 924 -18.17 18.79 3.23
C LEU A 924 -17.77 17.50 3.93
N PRO A 925 -16.67 17.50 4.72
CA PRO A 925 -16.34 16.37 5.58
C PRO A 925 -17.35 16.28 6.73
N LEU A 926 -17.51 15.09 7.29
CA LEU A 926 -18.58 14.82 8.28
C LEU A 926 -18.46 15.67 9.54
N ASP A 927 -17.24 15.96 9.99
CA ASP A 927 -16.93 16.75 11.18
C ASP A 927 -17.21 18.26 11.04
N GLN A 928 -17.64 18.71 9.86
CA GLN A 928 -17.99 20.10 9.59
C GLN A 928 -19.48 20.31 9.33
N ILE A 929 -20.30 19.26 9.38
CA ILE A 929 -21.74 19.33 9.06
C ILE A 929 -22.47 20.27 10.03
N GLU A 930 -22.19 20.16 11.33
CA GLU A 930 -22.88 20.90 12.40
C GLU A 930 -22.59 22.41 12.41
N LYS A 931 -21.54 22.85 11.72
CA LYS A 931 -21.22 24.28 11.60
C LYS A 931 -22.17 25.04 10.65
N PHE A 932 -23.08 24.34 9.99
CA PHE A 932 -24.04 24.92 9.06
C PHE A 932 -25.44 24.90 9.68
N GLU A 933 -25.97 26.07 10.04
CA GLU A 933 -27.32 26.24 10.62
C GLU A 933 -28.45 25.67 9.72
N HIS A 934 -28.24 25.67 8.40
CA HIS A 934 -29.20 25.17 7.41
C HIS A 934 -28.55 24.10 6.52
N PHE A 935 -27.93 23.08 7.13
CA PHE A 935 -27.38 21.95 6.40
C PHE A 935 -28.49 21.13 5.72
N GLN A 936 -28.43 21.03 4.40
CA GLN A 936 -29.24 20.10 3.61
C GLN A 936 -28.36 19.39 2.58
N ILE A 937 -28.63 18.12 2.34
CA ILE A 937 -27.94 17.33 1.31
C ILE A 937 -28.45 17.75 -0.07
N ASP A 938 -27.55 17.81 -1.05
CA ASP A 938 -27.93 17.99 -2.46
C ASP A 938 -28.52 16.70 -3.03
N TYR A 939 -29.80 16.44 -2.77
CA TYR A 939 -30.46 15.20 -3.22
C TYR A 939 -30.45 15.04 -4.74
N GLU A 940 -30.50 16.13 -5.51
CA GLU A 940 -30.42 16.06 -6.98
C GLU A 940 -29.03 15.62 -7.46
N TYR A 941 -27.96 16.10 -6.82
CA TYR A 941 -26.61 15.56 -7.06
C TYR A 941 -26.57 14.06 -6.82
N TYR A 942 -27.17 13.55 -5.73
CA TYR A 942 -27.17 12.11 -5.46
C TYR A 942 -28.01 11.32 -6.48
N LEU A 943 -29.18 11.82 -6.88
CA LEU A 943 -30.00 11.18 -7.91
C LEU A 943 -29.25 11.07 -9.25
N GLU A 944 -28.60 12.14 -9.69
CA GLU A 944 -27.89 12.18 -10.96
C GLU A 944 -26.51 11.50 -10.91
N ASN A 945 -25.67 11.93 -9.97
CA ASN A 945 -24.24 11.61 -9.94
C ASN A 945 -23.89 10.42 -9.05
N GLN A 946 -24.77 9.99 -8.14
CA GLN A 946 -24.56 8.80 -7.30
C GLN A 946 -25.48 7.63 -7.67
N ILE A 947 -26.70 7.87 -8.13
CA ILE A 947 -27.69 6.81 -8.42
C ILE A 947 -27.79 6.54 -9.92
N PHE A 948 -28.12 7.55 -10.72
CA PHE A 948 -28.31 7.38 -12.16
C PHE A 948 -27.02 7.02 -12.89
N ALA A 949 -25.89 7.68 -12.59
CA ALA A 949 -24.62 7.42 -13.24
C ALA A 949 -24.14 5.94 -13.20
N PRO A 950 -24.17 5.22 -12.06
CA PRO A 950 -23.77 3.81 -12.01
C PRO A 950 -24.87 2.88 -12.52
N VAL A 951 -26.14 3.18 -12.26
CA VAL A 951 -27.28 2.39 -12.74
C VAL A 951 -27.34 2.42 -14.27
N SER A 952 -27.16 3.58 -14.90
CA SER A 952 -27.20 3.72 -16.35
C SER A 952 -26.13 2.88 -17.06
N ARG A 953 -25.00 2.61 -16.40
CA ARG A 953 -23.96 1.69 -16.88
C ARG A 953 -24.37 0.23 -16.77
N ILE A 954 -25.12 -0.15 -15.72
CA ILE A 954 -25.71 -1.49 -15.60
C ILE A 954 -26.69 -1.74 -16.75
N PHE A 955 -27.46 -0.71 -17.12
CA PHE A 955 -28.46 -0.79 -18.17
C PHE A 955 -27.96 -0.42 -19.58
N GLU A 956 -26.65 -0.20 -19.78
CA GLU A 956 -26.06 0.22 -21.07
C GLU A 956 -26.40 -0.74 -22.23
N VAL A 957 -26.55 -2.04 -21.93
CA VAL A 957 -26.87 -3.08 -22.93
C VAL A 957 -28.37 -3.20 -23.23
N PHE A 958 -29.24 -2.51 -22.50
CA PHE A 958 -30.69 -2.56 -22.67
C PHE A 958 -31.20 -1.25 -23.30
N SER A 959 -31.53 -1.31 -24.58
CA SER A 959 -31.98 -0.14 -25.35
C SER A 959 -33.16 0.59 -24.69
N GLY A 960 -33.06 1.93 -24.60
CA GLY A 960 -34.11 2.81 -24.06
C GLY A 960 -34.25 2.84 -22.53
N MET A 961 -33.58 1.95 -21.78
CA MET A 961 -33.73 1.88 -20.32
C MET A 961 -33.24 3.13 -19.59
N ASN A 962 -32.12 3.72 -20.04
CA ASN A 962 -31.57 4.91 -19.40
C ASN A 962 -32.55 6.09 -19.41
N ASN A 963 -33.34 6.24 -20.48
CA ASN A 963 -34.35 7.30 -20.56
C ASN A 963 -35.52 7.05 -19.59
N LYS A 964 -36.00 5.81 -19.52
CA LYS A 964 -37.05 5.42 -18.56
C LYS A 964 -36.60 5.63 -17.12
N ILE A 965 -35.37 5.24 -16.79
CA ILE A 965 -34.84 5.40 -15.43
C ILE A 965 -34.77 6.88 -15.05
N ARG A 966 -34.32 7.78 -15.96
CA ARG A 966 -34.34 9.24 -15.72
C ARG A 966 -35.74 9.76 -15.42
N GLU A 967 -36.73 9.30 -16.18
CA GLU A 967 -38.13 9.65 -15.98
C GLU A 967 -38.64 9.18 -14.62
N TRP A 968 -38.39 7.92 -14.25
CA TRP A 968 -38.85 7.34 -13.00
C TRP A 968 -38.27 8.00 -11.75
N ILE A 969 -37.00 8.45 -11.81
CA ILE A 969 -36.39 9.22 -10.72
C ILE A 969 -36.73 10.72 -10.78
N GLY A 970 -37.43 11.17 -11.82
CA GLY A 970 -37.83 12.57 -11.98
C GLY A 970 -36.65 13.52 -12.19
N LEU A 971 -35.54 13.06 -12.78
CA LEU A 971 -34.54 13.97 -13.31
C LEU A 971 -35.14 14.63 -14.55
N ARG A 972 -35.02 15.96 -14.68
CA ARG A 972 -35.50 16.66 -15.89
C ARG A 972 -34.98 15.90 -17.10
N GLN A 973 -35.89 15.49 -17.98
CA GLN A 973 -35.47 15.15 -19.32
C GLN A 973 -34.72 16.38 -19.80
N ILE A 974 -33.40 16.28 -19.97
CA ILE A 974 -32.81 17.02 -21.07
C ILE A 974 -33.68 16.53 -22.22
N GLN A 975 -34.50 17.39 -22.82
CA GLN A 975 -35.12 17.10 -24.10
C GLN A 975 -33.99 17.11 -25.14
N SER A 976 -32.97 16.26 -24.91
CA SER A 976 -31.83 16.11 -25.78
C SER A 976 -32.38 15.39 -26.99
N LEU A 977 -32.55 16.14 -28.06
CA LEU A 977 -32.76 15.62 -29.39
C LEU A 977 -31.85 14.40 -29.61
N LEU A 978 -32.38 13.37 -30.26
CA LEU A 978 -31.56 12.29 -30.76
C LEU A 978 -30.78 12.90 -31.94
N VAL A 979 -29.52 13.27 -31.71
CA VAL A 979 -28.63 13.75 -32.78
C VAL A 979 -28.18 12.52 -33.55
N LYS A 980 -28.71 12.34 -34.76
CA LYS A 980 -28.16 11.41 -35.74
C LYS A 980 -27.35 12.25 -36.72
N ALA A 981 -26.03 12.16 -36.62
CA ALA A 981 -25.14 12.70 -37.63
C ALA A 981 -25.32 11.90 -38.92
N SER A 982 -26.07 12.43 -39.88
CA SER A 982 -26.15 11.93 -41.25
C SER A 982 -25.34 12.88 -42.12
N GLY A 983 -24.17 12.40 -42.58
CA GLY A 983 -23.25 13.14 -43.44
C GLY A 983 -23.73 13.25 -44.88
N GLU A 984 -24.83 13.96 -45.11
CA GLU A 984 -25.22 14.38 -46.45
C GLU A 984 -25.17 15.91 -46.61
N ARG A 985 -24.68 16.31 -47.79
CA ARG A 985 -24.24 17.65 -48.18
C ARG A 985 -25.22 18.76 -47.75
N GLY A 986 -24.81 19.61 -46.81
CA GLY A 986 -25.49 20.88 -46.56
C GLY A 986 -25.44 21.41 -45.13
N GLY A 987 -24.25 21.72 -44.59
CA GLY A 987 -24.04 22.76 -43.55
C GLY A 987 -24.97 22.84 -42.30
N GLY A 988 -25.62 21.75 -41.90
CA GLY A 988 -26.57 21.71 -40.77
C GLY A 988 -26.65 20.33 -40.11
N VAL A 989 -27.24 20.26 -38.92
CA VAL A 989 -27.35 19.05 -38.09
C VAL A 989 -28.77 18.52 -38.13
N GLU A 990 -28.98 17.25 -38.52
CA GLU A 990 -30.30 16.62 -38.47
C GLU A 990 -30.69 16.32 -37.00
N LEU A 991 -31.79 16.91 -36.56
CA LEU A 991 -32.30 16.79 -35.19
C LEU A 991 -33.66 16.08 -35.20
N GLU A 992 -33.84 15.06 -34.35
CA GLU A 992 -35.14 14.39 -34.16
C GLU A 992 -35.85 14.91 -32.90
N CYS A 993 -36.98 15.59 -33.07
CA CYS A 993 -37.84 16.03 -31.97
C CYS A 993 -38.40 14.84 -31.20
N LEU A 994 -37.94 14.60 -29.97
CA LEU A 994 -38.41 13.45 -29.18
C LEU A 994 -39.91 13.50 -28.84
N LYS A 995 -40.51 14.69 -28.83
CA LYS A 995 -41.94 14.89 -28.53
C LYS A 995 -42.87 14.45 -29.67
N CYS A 996 -42.50 14.72 -30.93
CA CYS A 996 -43.37 14.44 -32.08
C CYS A 996 -42.71 13.59 -33.17
N LYS A 997 -41.47 13.14 -32.94
CA LYS A 997 -40.65 12.32 -33.84
C LYS A 997 -40.33 12.96 -35.19
N GLU A 998 -40.63 14.25 -35.35
CA GLU A 998 -40.26 15.00 -36.54
C GLU A 998 -38.77 15.26 -36.59
N LYS A 999 -38.17 14.96 -37.73
CA LYS A 999 -36.79 15.34 -38.02
C LYS A 999 -36.76 16.72 -38.66
N PHE A 1000 -35.83 17.56 -38.26
CA PHE A 1000 -35.62 18.88 -38.86
C PHE A 1000 -34.14 19.21 -38.90
N LEU A 1001 -33.73 20.02 -39.88
CA LEU A 1001 -32.34 20.44 -40.03
C LEU A 1001 -32.10 21.70 -39.19
N TRP A 1002 -31.05 21.69 -38.37
CA TRP A 1002 -30.61 22.87 -37.64
C TRP A 1002 -29.39 23.48 -38.32
N GLU A 1003 -29.55 24.68 -38.86
CA GLU A 1003 -28.54 25.39 -39.66
C GLU A 1003 -27.68 26.37 -38.84
N GLY A 1004 -27.66 26.25 -37.51
CA GLY A 1004 -26.90 27.14 -36.63
C GLY A 1004 -27.72 28.25 -35.98
N TYR A 1005 -27.03 29.13 -35.24
CA TYR A 1005 -27.63 30.26 -34.54
C TYR A 1005 -27.99 31.41 -35.51
N LYS A 1006 -29.15 32.04 -35.31
CA LYS A 1006 -29.55 33.29 -35.98
C LYS A 1006 -29.75 34.35 -34.89
N GLU A 1007 -29.09 35.50 -35.04
CA GLU A 1007 -28.68 36.48 -34.01
C GLU A 1007 -29.70 37.04 -33.01
N LYS A 1008 -30.98 36.63 -32.98
CA LYS A 1008 -32.00 37.40 -32.20
C LYS A 1008 -32.81 36.67 -31.13
N ASP A 1009 -32.96 35.35 -31.11
CA ASP A 1009 -33.91 34.72 -30.16
C ASP A 1009 -33.38 33.56 -29.32
N MET A 1010 -32.16 33.07 -29.59
CA MET A 1010 -31.50 31.98 -28.84
C MET A 1010 -32.43 30.78 -28.50
N LYS A 1011 -33.34 30.51 -29.43
CA LYS A 1011 -34.41 29.52 -29.36
C LYS A 1011 -34.47 28.78 -30.69
N CYS A 1012 -34.43 27.45 -30.64
CA CYS A 1012 -34.79 26.63 -31.78
C CYS A 1012 -36.24 26.16 -31.59
N HIS A 1013 -37.00 25.95 -32.66
CA HIS A 1013 -38.35 25.41 -32.54
C HIS A 1013 -38.53 24.21 -33.45
N CYS A 1014 -39.21 23.17 -32.95
CA CYS A 1014 -39.65 22.10 -33.83
C CYS A 1014 -40.75 22.64 -34.75
N GLU A 1015 -40.57 22.51 -36.06
CA GLU A 1015 -41.49 23.08 -37.05
C GLU A 1015 -42.92 22.54 -36.90
N LYS A 1016 -43.05 21.27 -36.49
CA LYS A 1016 -44.31 20.54 -36.35
C LYS A 1016 -45.05 20.80 -35.05
N CYS A 1017 -44.39 20.61 -33.90
CA CYS A 1017 -45.06 20.70 -32.59
C CYS A 1017 -44.83 22.02 -31.86
N LYS A 1018 -44.11 22.96 -32.49
CA LYS A 1018 -43.75 24.29 -31.96
C LYS A 1018 -43.06 24.26 -30.59
N ASN A 1019 -42.52 23.11 -30.19
CA ASN A 1019 -41.75 22.99 -28.96
C ASN A 1019 -40.50 23.86 -29.08
N VAL A 1020 -40.32 24.76 -28.11
CA VAL A 1020 -39.20 25.71 -28.07
C VAL A 1020 -38.07 25.06 -27.28
N PHE A 1021 -36.88 25.03 -27.87
CA PHE A 1021 -35.64 24.57 -27.25
C PHE A 1021 -34.87 25.78 -26.74
N GLU A 1022 -34.55 25.78 -25.46
CA GLU A 1022 -33.88 26.90 -24.79
C GLU A 1022 -32.34 26.76 -24.80
N SER A 1023 -31.65 27.80 -24.31
CA SER A 1023 -30.19 27.91 -24.31
C SER A 1023 -29.45 26.73 -23.68
N THR A 1024 -30.02 26.09 -22.66
CA THR A 1024 -29.43 24.90 -22.01
C THR A 1024 -29.41 23.66 -22.90
N GLU A 1025 -30.44 23.49 -23.72
CA GLU A 1025 -30.60 22.38 -24.65
C GLU A 1025 -29.78 22.62 -25.92
N LEU A 1026 -29.66 23.88 -26.35
CA LEU A 1026 -28.77 24.30 -27.45
C LEU A 1026 -27.29 23.98 -27.17
N VAL A 1027 -26.81 24.07 -25.93
CA VAL A 1027 -25.43 23.66 -25.58
C VAL A 1027 -25.21 22.16 -25.83
N VAL A 1028 -26.19 21.31 -25.52
CA VAL A 1028 -26.11 19.86 -25.75
C VAL A 1028 -26.17 19.54 -27.24
N ILE A 1029 -27.03 20.24 -27.98
CA ILE A 1029 -27.14 20.15 -29.44
C ILE A 1029 -25.81 20.53 -30.10
N CYS A 1030 -25.25 21.69 -29.73
CA CYS A 1030 -23.98 22.18 -30.27
C CYS A 1030 -22.81 21.27 -29.89
N LYS A 1031 -22.82 20.67 -28.69
CA LYS A 1031 -21.81 19.67 -28.30
C LYS A 1031 -21.88 18.40 -29.12
N ALA A 1032 -23.08 17.86 -29.33
CA ALA A 1032 -23.27 16.68 -30.16
C ALA A 1032 -22.97 16.95 -31.65
N ALA A 1033 -23.29 18.16 -32.13
CA ALA A 1033 -22.91 18.64 -33.46
C ALA A 1033 -21.39 18.73 -33.62
N MET A 1034 -20.69 19.27 -32.62
CA MET A 1034 -19.23 19.24 -32.57
C MET A 1034 -18.70 17.81 -32.57
N ASP A 1035 -19.17 16.93 -31.68
CA ASP A 1035 -18.69 15.55 -31.62
C ASP A 1035 -18.90 14.80 -32.95
N ALA A 1036 -20.01 15.05 -33.65
CA ALA A 1036 -20.31 14.51 -34.98
C ALA A 1036 -19.37 15.03 -36.07
N VAL A 1037 -19.21 16.36 -36.16
CA VAL A 1037 -18.35 17.02 -37.15
C VAL A 1037 -16.88 16.73 -36.87
N PHE A 1038 -16.47 16.63 -35.61
CA PHE A 1038 -15.13 16.20 -35.22
C PHE A 1038 -14.90 14.72 -35.53
N SER A 1039 -15.90 13.85 -35.34
CA SER A 1039 -15.81 12.45 -35.75
C SER A 1039 -15.61 12.33 -37.26
N GLU A 1040 -16.36 13.09 -38.07
CA GLU A 1040 -16.13 13.17 -39.52
C GLU A 1040 -14.77 13.79 -39.87
N TYR A 1041 -14.36 14.87 -39.19
CA TYR A 1041 -13.06 15.53 -39.39
C TYR A 1041 -11.87 14.63 -39.01
N LEU A 1042 -12.03 13.76 -38.00
CA LEU A 1042 -11.06 12.74 -37.62
C LEU A 1042 -11.03 11.55 -38.60
N ASP A 1043 -12.16 11.26 -39.25
CA ASP A 1043 -12.27 10.27 -40.33
C ASP A 1043 -11.82 10.79 -41.71
N GLN A 1044 -11.53 12.09 -41.84
CA GLN A 1044 -11.14 12.68 -43.12
C GLN A 1044 -9.79 12.16 -43.62
N THR A 1045 -9.75 11.98 -44.93
CA THR A 1045 -8.55 11.61 -45.67
C THR A 1045 -7.73 12.86 -46.01
N VAL A 1046 -6.45 12.86 -45.65
CA VAL A 1046 -5.49 13.89 -46.05
C VAL A 1046 -4.83 13.54 -47.37
N LYS A 1047 -4.63 14.54 -48.23
CA LYS A 1047 -3.93 14.38 -49.51
C LYS A 1047 -2.49 14.84 -49.35
N CYS A 1048 -1.53 13.97 -49.60
CA CYS A 1048 -0.11 14.37 -49.67
C CYS A 1048 0.06 15.40 -50.79
N THR A 1049 0.66 16.55 -50.49
CA THR A 1049 0.82 17.64 -51.47
C THR A 1049 1.84 17.29 -52.56
N GLU A 1050 2.74 16.35 -52.31
CA GLU A 1050 3.79 15.94 -53.26
C GLU A 1050 3.38 14.77 -54.16
N CYS A 1051 2.80 13.69 -53.62
CA CYS A 1051 2.40 12.52 -54.43
C CYS A 1051 0.90 12.40 -54.68
N GLY A 1052 0.08 13.26 -54.07
CA GLY A 1052 -1.38 13.24 -54.24
C GLY A 1052 -2.09 12.04 -53.59
N LYS A 1053 -1.38 11.18 -52.86
CA LYS A 1053 -1.95 10.00 -52.18
C LYS A 1053 -2.88 10.44 -51.04
N ILE A 1054 -4.08 9.87 -51.01
CA ILE A 1054 -5.17 10.21 -50.08
C ILE A 1054 -5.23 9.13 -48.99
N VAL A 1055 -5.10 9.51 -47.71
CA VAL A 1055 -4.97 8.57 -46.57
C VAL A 1055 -5.79 9.02 -45.37
N LYS A 1056 -6.44 8.09 -44.66
CA LYS A 1056 -7.18 8.40 -43.42
C LYS A 1056 -6.24 8.80 -42.30
N LYS A 1057 -6.55 9.91 -41.61
CA LYS A 1057 -5.70 10.47 -40.55
C LYS A 1057 -5.48 9.51 -39.37
N SER A 1058 -6.44 8.61 -39.10
CA SER A 1058 -6.33 7.56 -38.07
C SER A 1058 -5.24 6.52 -38.34
N GLU A 1059 -4.83 6.36 -39.61
CA GLU A 1059 -3.82 5.38 -40.03
C GLU A 1059 -2.39 5.95 -40.02
N MET A 1060 -2.23 7.28 -39.91
CA MET A 1060 -0.91 7.93 -39.90
C MET A 1060 -0.10 7.73 -38.61
N ASN A 1061 -0.74 7.25 -37.53
CA ASN A 1061 -0.10 7.02 -36.22
C ASN A 1061 0.21 5.54 -35.92
N GLY A 1062 0.00 4.63 -36.88
CA GLY A 1062 0.38 3.23 -36.76
C GLY A 1062 1.83 2.98 -37.20
N GLU A 1063 2.57 2.12 -36.49
CA GLU A 1063 3.90 1.70 -36.92
C GLU A 1063 3.81 0.97 -38.28
N GLY A 1064 4.36 1.57 -39.34
CA GLY A 1064 4.38 1.02 -40.71
C GLY A 1064 3.98 1.97 -41.85
N PHE A 1065 3.70 3.25 -41.59
CA PHE A 1065 3.28 4.21 -42.63
C PHE A 1065 4.47 4.94 -43.30
N GLU A 1066 4.75 4.62 -44.57
CA GLU A 1066 5.71 5.35 -45.43
C GLU A 1066 4.96 6.13 -46.53
N CYS A 1067 4.94 7.46 -46.42
CA CYS A 1067 4.42 8.37 -47.44
C CYS A 1067 5.46 9.49 -47.67
N CYS A 1068 5.61 9.94 -48.91
CA CYS A 1068 6.84 10.60 -49.38
C CYS A 1068 7.00 12.10 -49.06
N GLY A 1069 6.03 12.76 -48.41
CA GLY A 1069 6.07 14.21 -48.20
C GLY A 1069 5.73 14.64 -46.77
N GLU A 1070 6.40 15.70 -46.29
CA GLU A 1070 6.22 16.29 -44.96
C GLU A 1070 4.93 17.13 -44.83
N PHE A 1071 4.26 17.45 -45.94
CA PHE A 1071 3.09 18.34 -45.98
C PHE A 1071 1.84 17.65 -46.57
N TYR A 1072 0.70 17.86 -45.90
CA TYR A 1072 -0.60 17.29 -46.26
C TYR A 1072 -1.67 18.37 -46.27
N GLU A 1073 -2.52 18.39 -47.31
CA GLU A 1073 -3.68 19.29 -47.39
C GLU A 1073 -4.99 18.54 -47.13
N PHE A 1074 -5.92 19.19 -46.43
CA PHE A 1074 -7.26 18.67 -46.16
C PHE A 1074 -8.16 18.79 -47.38
N ALA A 1075 -8.81 17.70 -47.78
CA ALA A 1075 -9.79 17.70 -48.85
C ALA A 1075 -11.21 18.09 -48.32
N LYS A 1076 -11.50 19.40 -48.21
CA LYS A 1076 -12.79 20.06 -47.78
C LYS A 1076 -13.14 19.94 -46.28
N ASN A 1077 -13.84 20.84 -45.57
CA ASN A 1077 -14.44 22.16 -45.79
C ASN A 1077 -14.28 22.93 -44.45
N LYS A 1078 -13.24 23.77 -44.30
CA LYS A 1078 -12.89 24.48 -43.02
C LYS A 1078 -14.07 25.31 -42.49
N THR A 1079 -14.95 25.76 -43.39
CA THR A 1079 -16.07 26.68 -43.14
C THR A 1079 -17.20 26.09 -42.29
N ASP A 1080 -17.49 24.79 -42.41
CA ASP A 1080 -18.60 24.15 -41.66
C ASP A 1080 -18.21 23.91 -40.18
N VAL A 1081 -16.95 23.54 -39.95
CA VAL A 1081 -16.34 23.41 -38.61
C VAL A 1081 -16.27 24.77 -37.91
N MET A 1082 -15.86 25.82 -38.64
CA MET A 1082 -15.82 27.20 -38.16
C MET A 1082 -17.19 27.67 -37.65
N LYS A 1083 -18.25 27.41 -38.43
CA LYS A 1083 -19.61 27.83 -38.10
C LYS A 1083 -20.12 27.15 -36.82
N ILE A 1084 -19.95 25.83 -36.71
CA ILE A 1084 -20.46 25.04 -35.56
C ILE A 1084 -19.68 25.33 -34.27
N LEU A 1085 -18.35 25.52 -34.36
CA LEU A 1085 -17.54 25.94 -33.21
C LEU A 1085 -17.92 27.33 -32.72
N THR A 1086 -18.17 28.25 -33.66
CA THR A 1086 -18.60 29.60 -33.32
C THR A 1086 -19.98 29.60 -32.67
N ASP A 1087 -20.93 28.85 -33.23
CA ASP A 1087 -22.27 28.67 -32.65
C ASP A 1087 -22.20 28.06 -31.24
N PHE A 1088 -21.38 27.02 -31.03
CA PHE A 1088 -21.16 26.45 -29.70
C PHE A 1088 -20.61 27.48 -28.72
N TYR A 1089 -19.59 28.24 -29.13
CA TYR A 1089 -18.92 29.21 -28.27
C TYR A 1089 -19.81 30.41 -27.95
N VAL A 1090 -20.60 30.90 -28.91
CA VAL A 1090 -21.60 31.97 -28.71
C VAL A 1090 -22.68 31.51 -27.74
N VAL A 1091 -23.26 30.31 -27.93
CA VAL A 1091 -24.31 29.77 -27.06
C VAL A 1091 -23.79 29.51 -25.63
N THR A 1092 -22.57 29.00 -25.47
CA THR A 1092 -21.96 28.81 -24.13
C THR A 1092 -21.54 30.12 -23.47
N SER A 1093 -20.99 31.09 -24.21
CA SER A 1093 -20.59 32.40 -23.67
C SER A 1093 -21.80 33.22 -23.23
N TYR A 1094 -22.89 33.21 -23.99
CA TYR A 1094 -24.13 33.90 -23.62
C TYR A 1094 -24.70 33.32 -22.31
N LYS A 1095 -24.66 31.99 -22.14
CA LYS A 1095 -25.12 31.31 -20.93
C LYS A 1095 -24.27 31.62 -19.69
N LEU A 1096 -22.95 31.72 -19.86
CA LEU A 1096 -22.03 31.95 -18.74
C LEU A 1096 -21.92 33.44 -18.36
N ASN A 1097 -21.96 34.35 -19.33
CA ASN A 1097 -21.62 35.76 -19.13
C ASN A 1097 -22.75 36.76 -19.43
N GLY A 1098 -23.91 36.31 -19.95
CA GLY A 1098 -25.06 37.19 -20.19
C GLY A 1098 -24.82 38.31 -21.21
N MET A 1099 -24.09 38.02 -22.29
CA MET A 1099 -23.78 38.96 -23.37
C MET A 1099 -25.07 39.54 -24.00
N LYS A 1100 -25.08 40.83 -24.35
CA LYS A 1100 -26.29 41.52 -24.88
C LYS A 1100 -26.04 42.39 -26.12
N GLU A 1101 -24.81 42.56 -26.58
CA GLU A 1101 -24.47 43.47 -27.68
C GLU A 1101 -23.78 42.77 -28.86
N ASP A 1102 -24.08 43.22 -30.10
CA ASP A 1102 -23.54 42.64 -31.35
C ASP A 1102 -22.01 42.73 -31.46
N SER A 1103 -21.37 43.65 -30.72
CA SER A 1103 -19.92 43.83 -30.67
C SER A 1103 -19.18 42.63 -30.04
N ASP A 1104 -19.83 41.93 -29.12
CA ASP A 1104 -19.30 40.77 -28.41
C ASP A 1104 -19.25 39.51 -29.30
N ILE A 1105 -20.26 39.33 -30.15
CA ILE A 1105 -20.35 38.19 -31.09
C ILE A 1105 -19.23 38.28 -32.13
N ALA A 1106 -18.95 39.49 -32.65
CA ALA A 1106 -17.84 39.73 -33.57
C ALA A 1106 -16.45 39.51 -32.94
N ALA A 1107 -16.32 39.65 -31.61
CA ALA A 1107 -15.09 39.34 -30.88
C ALA A 1107 -14.91 37.83 -30.68
N VAL A 1108 -16.01 37.10 -30.44
CA VAL A 1108 -16.02 35.62 -30.39
C VAL A 1108 -15.64 35.03 -31.75
N HIS A 1109 -16.23 35.51 -32.84
CA HIS A 1109 -15.87 35.10 -34.21
C HIS A 1109 -14.36 35.23 -34.48
N ARG A 1110 -13.78 36.39 -34.16
CA ARG A 1110 -12.33 36.62 -34.30
C ARG A 1110 -11.49 35.71 -33.41
N THR A 1111 -11.95 35.41 -32.19
CA THR A 1111 -11.23 34.52 -31.26
C THR A 1111 -11.20 33.08 -31.76
N VAL A 1112 -12.32 32.57 -32.27
CA VAL A 1112 -12.42 31.22 -32.84
C VAL A 1112 -11.57 31.10 -34.12
N GLU A 1113 -11.59 32.12 -35.01
CA GLU A 1113 -10.67 32.20 -36.16
C GLU A 1113 -9.20 32.14 -35.72
N THR A 1114 -8.82 32.91 -34.70
CA THR A 1114 -7.44 32.96 -34.20
C THR A 1114 -7.00 31.65 -33.53
N MET A 1115 -7.91 30.92 -32.88
CA MET A 1115 -7.61 29.62 -32.26
C MET A 1115 -7.33 28.53 -33.30
N LEU A 1116 -8.00 28.58 -34.45
CA LEU A 1116 -7.90 27.57 -35.50
C LEU A 1116 -6.75 27.82 -36.49
N ASP A 1117 -6.23 29.05 -36.56
CA ASP A 1117 -5.03 29.40 -37.35
C ASP A 1117 -3.71 29.18 -36.60
N LYS A 1118 -3.73 28.88 -35.29
CA LYS A 1118 -2.51 28.49 -34.57
C LYS A 1118 -2.15 27.02 -34.85
N PRO A 1119 -0.85 26.64 -34.85
CA PRO A 1119 -0.38 25.25 -35.01
C PRO A 1119 -0.84 24.27 -33.90
N PHE A 1120 -1.78 24.68 -33.05
CA PHE A 1120 -2.25 23.99 -31.86
C PHE A 1120 -2.97 22.67 -32.17
N LEU A 1121 -3.52 22.51 -33.38
CA LEU A 1121 -4.19 21.28 -33.82
C LEU A 1121 -3.23 20.15 -34.28
N GLN A 1122 -1.91 20.40 -34.33
CA GLN A 1122 -0.91 19.36 -34.60
C GLN A 1122 -0.38 18.65 -33.33
N ARG A 1123 -0.69 19.13 -32.12
CA ARG A 1123 -0.29 18.47 -30.87
C ARG A 1123 -1.49 18.25 -29.95
N GLY A 1124 -1.98 17.01 -29.96
CA GLY A 1124 -2.66 16.32 -28.85
C GLY A 1124 -3.63 17.13 -27.98
N TYR A 1125 -4.92 16.91 -28.22
CA TYR A 1125 -6.06 17.37 -27.45
C TYR A 1125 -5.95 17.03 -25.95
N ASN A 1126 -5.75 18.05 -25.11
CA ASN A 1126 -5.96 18.02 -23.67
C ASN A 1126 -6.75 19.27 -23.27
#